data_AF-A0A918ASG9-F1
#
_entry.id   AF-A0A918ASG9-F1
#
_cell.length_a   1.000
_cell.length_b   1.000
_cell.length_c   1.000
_cell.angle_alpha   90.00
_cell.angle_beta   90.00
_cell.angle_gamma   90.00
#
_symmetry.space_group_name_H-M   'P 1'
#
loop_
_entity.id
_entity.type
_entity.pdbx_description
1 polymer ?
#
loop_
_entity_poly.entity_id
_entity_poly.type
_entity_poly.pdbx_seq_one_letter_code
_entity_poly.pdbx_strand_id
1 'polypeptide(L)'
;MPNIVHQLSLNENFAPPLPGVREAVIDAADRAHLTLDALSDGLTAALADHLAVPASDVLVGAGSSAVLQQLFHGIAGAGTEVVHASPSFEGYGLLVRNSGATPVAVPLADGYAADLDAMAAAVTSRTRAVLLCNPNNPTGSVLGHAEVERFLEVLPPEVLLVVDEAYREFTDPCDVADALALYRHDPRVVVVRTFSKSHGLLGLRVGYLVAAASVVEPLRTTAAFFRVSTVAQAAATAALAAEEQMRAQCEAVRAERDRLRAALVDCGLTVPPSAGNYLWLPLGADGPPLVEFLARHGVAVREMGGLGVRVTVGTREANDAVIALVAEYTRKGLSSGARALVARLREALRDEWPEHTDPVLDISRYALLTPGKMLRPLLLAAAAGAVGGDVERVLPAALAVEYLHVGSLVHDDIIDGDETRRGRPSVQHRYGVPDAIATGDALMMRTFGSVAACVERGVRATAALEAVRAISDAGVDVCRGQVLESRMAADPTRPLAQYLTVMALKTGALFRGACRAGALLGGAGPAAVDVASRYAEHLGLAFQIYDDLLPYLSDPATTGKSALSDLRNLRPTYPVLLAHEMGAPEQRARLVDALSGGLPAQEAFAQLREVLDDTGALKRAVEHAEAEVVAAKSCLADLPPNEHTAILAEVADLSVDRSR
;
A
#
# COMPACT_ATOMS: atom_id res chain seq x y z
N MET A 1 17.09 12.91 6.32
CA MET A 1 16.31 11.78 6.85
C MET A 1 15.29 12.34 7.83
N PRO A 2 14.03 11.87 7.83
CA PRO A 2 13.03 12.33 8.79
C PRO A 2 13.49 12.06 10.23
N ASN A 3 13.16 12.96 11.15
CA ASN A 3 13.46 12.79 12.57
C ASN A 3 12.44 11.81 13.17
N ILE A 4 12.85 10.55 13.37
CA ILE A 4 11.98 9.52 13.94
C ILE A 4 11.93 9.66 15.46
N VAL A 5 10.73 9.89 15.98
CA VAL A 5 10.43 10.02 17.41
C VAL A 5 9.87 8.71 17.98
N HIS A 6 9.06 7.99 17.19
CA HIS A 6 8.48 6.71 17.57
C HIS A 6 8.96 5.59 16.62
N GLN A 7 9.76 4.67 17.15
CA GLN A 7 10.25 3.51 16.41
C GLN A 7 9.32 2.31 16.61
N LEU A 8 8.50 2.00 15.59
CA LEU A 8 7.50 0.92 15.62
C LEU A 8 7.70 -0.09 14.46
N SER A 9 8.89 -0.17 13.87
CA SER A 9 9.17 -1.04 12.72
C SER A 9 9.84 -2.38 13.07
N LEU A 10 10.34 -2.57 14.29
CA LEU A 10 11.28 -3.67 14.61
C LEU A 10 10.70 -4.79 15.50
N ASN A 11 9.43 -4.71 15.88
CA ASN A 11 8.80 -5.59 16.88
C ASN A 11 9.60 -5.62 18.20
N GLU A 12 10.15 -4.48 18.60
CA GLU A 12 10.80 -4.31 19.91
C GLU A 12 9.76 -4.24 21.02
N ASN A 13 10.16 -4.60 22.24
CA ASN A 13 9.33 -4.34 23.41
C ASN A 13 9.55 -2.89 23.83
N PHE A 14 8.48 -2.11 23.99
CA PHE A 14 8.58 -0.73 24.47
C PHE A 14 8.91 -0.66 25.96
N ALA A 15 8.64 -1.72 26.72
CA ALA A 15 8.98 -1.78 28.13
C ALA A 15 10.49 -2.02 28.30
N PRO A 16 11.15 -1.28 29.21
CA PRO A 16 12.55 -1.57 29.55
C PRO A 16 12.67 -2.97 30.19
N PRO A 17 13.87 -3.57 30.16
CA PRO A 17 14.13 -4.83 30.87
C PRO A 17 13.71 -4.72 32.35
N LEU A 18 13.19 -5.82 32.89
CA LEU A 18 12.78 -5.91 34.29
C LEU A 18 13.94 -5.54 35.24
N PRO A 19 13.67 -4.93 36.41
CA PRO A 19 14.72 -4.44 37.31
C PRO A 19 15.82 -5.45 37.62
N GLY A 20 15.47 -6.68 38.00
CA GLY A 20 16.44 -7.74 38.29
C GLY A 20 17.25 -8.19 37.06
N VAL A 21 16.68 -8.07 35.85
CA VAL A 21 17.41 -8.34 34.60
C VAL A 21 18.41 -7.22 34.31
N ARG A 22 18.00 -5.97 34.55
CA ARG A 22 18.89 -4.80 34.41
C ARG A 22 20.04 -4.85 35.41
N GLU A 23 19.78 -5.23 36.66
CA GLU A 23 20.82 -5.44 37.68
C GLU A 23 21.81 -6.54 37.24
N ALA A 24 21.32 -7.69 36.78
CA ALA A 24 22.17 -8.75 36.26
C ALA A 24 23.05 -8.31 35.08
N VAL A 25 22.54 -7.44 34.20
CA VAL A 25 23.33 -6.83 33.11
C VAL A 25 24.45 -5.96 33.65
N ILE A 26 24.15 -5.08 34.62
CA ILE A 26 25.13 -4.17 35.23
C ILE A 26 26.22 -4.95 35.95
N ASP A 27 25.85 -5.90 36.80
CA ASP A 27 26.79 -6.72 37.57
C ASP A 27 27.70 -7.56 36.66
N ALA A 28 27.15 -8.10 35.56
CA ALA A 28 27.94 -8.85 34.59
C ALA A 28 28.88 -7.96 33.76
N ALA A 29 28.52 -6.69 33.52
CA ALA A 29 29.32 -5.75 32.74
C ALA A 29 30.67 -5.46 33.41
N ASP A 30 30.71 -5.36 34.74
CA ASP A 30 31.95 -5.18 35.51
C ASP A 30 32.96 -6.32 35.29
N ARG A 31 32.46 -7.50 34.90
CA ARG A 31 33.25 -8.71 34.63
C ARG A 31 33.38 -9.02 33.15
N ALA A 32 33.01 -8.11 32.24
CA ALA A 32 33.00 -8.35 30.80
C ALA A 32 34.38 -8.64 30.18
N HIS A 33 35.48 -8.33 30.90
CA HIS A 33 36.84 -8.67 30.50
C HIS A 33 37.20 -10.15 30.68
N LEU A 34 36.35 -10.94 31.35
CA LEU A 34 36.57 -12.36 31.64
C LEU A 34 35.68 -13.25 30.78
N THR A 35 36.26 -14.35 30.26
CA THR A 35 35.48 -15.46 29.70
C THR A 35 35.12 -16.41 30.83
N LEU A 36 33.89 -16.30 31.36
CA LEU A 36 33.41 -17.13 32.47
C LEU A 36 32.74 -18.42 32.00
N ASP A 37 31.95 -18.34 30.92
CA ASP A 37 31.24 -19.47 30.33
C ASP A 37 31.19 -19.28 28.80
N ALA A 38 32.20 -19.81 28.12
CA ALA A 38 32.34 -19.67 26.66
C ALA A 38 31.23 -20.45 25.91
N LEU A 39 30.88 -21.63 26.44
CA LEU A 39 29.96 -22.58 25.83
C LEU A 39 28.51 -22.35 26.24
N SER A 40 28.24 -21.39 27.12
CA SER A 40 26.89 -21.13 27.66
C SER A 40 26.30 -22.35 28.37
N ASP A 41 27.13 -23.15 29.03
CA ASP A 41 26.72 -24.37 29.75
C ASP A 41 25.77 -24.02 30.90
N GLY A 42 26.02 -22.91 31.61
CA GLY A 42 25.17 -22.44 32.70
C GLY A 42 23.79 -22.00 32.22
N LEU A 43 23.71 -21.23 31.13
CA LEU A 43 22.42 -20.84 30.54
C LEU A 43 21.69 -22.05 29.94
N THR A 44 22.42 -23.00 29.35
CA THR A 44 21.86 -24.25 28.82
C THR A 44 21.20 -25.06 29.93
N ALA A 45 21.86 -25.21 31.09
CA ALA A 45 21.29 -25.88 32.25
C ALA A 45 20.05 -25.14 32.79
N ALA A 46 20.11 -23.82 32.92
CA ALA A 46 18.97 -23.02 33.39
C ALA A 46 17.74 -23.14 32.47
N LEU A 47 17.94 -23.14 31.15
CA LEU A 47 16.88 -23.38 30.18
C LEU A 47 16.31 -24.80 30.26
N ALA A 48 17.19 -25.80 30.39
CA ALA A 48 16.79 -27.19 30.51
C ALA A 48 15.88 -27.41 31.74
N ASP A 49 16.28 -26.87 32.88
CA ASP A 49 15.50 -26.90 34.12
C ASP A 49 14.17 -26.16 33.98
N HIS A 50 14.19 -24.94 33.43
CA HIS A 50 12.99 -24.11 33.25
C HIS A 50 11.96 -24.75 32.30
N LEU A 51 12.42 -25.39 31.23
CA LEU A 51 11.55 -26.00 30.21
C LEU A 51 11.20 -27.47 30.52
N ALA A 52 11.81 -28.04 31.57
CA ALA A 52 11.74 -29.46 31.92
C ALA A 52 12.09 -30.36 30.72
N VAL A 53 13.28 -30.13 30.13
CA VAL A 53 13.84 -30.92 29.02
C VAL A 53 15.29 -31.31 29.32
N PRO A 54 15.85 -32.35 28.68
CA PRO A 54 17.26 -32.69 28.86
C PRO A 54 18.17 -31.54 28.41
N ALA A 55 19.24 -31.26 29.16
CA ALA A 55 20.24 -30.28 28.75
C ALA A 55 20.94 -30.65 27.43
N SER A 56 20.96 -31.94 27.05
CA SER A 56 21.44 -32.41 25.74
C SER A 56 20.63 -31.87 24.56
N ASP A 57 19.39 -31.45 24.81
CA ASP A 57 18.40 -31.14 23.80
C ASP A 57 18.29 -29.63 23.58
N VAL A 58 19.07 -28.84 24.32
CA VAL A 58 19.10 -27.37 24.25
C VAL A 58 20.36 -26.89 23.54
N LEU A 59 20.20 -25.97 22.59
CA LEU A 59 21.30 -25.23 21.97
C LEU A 59 21.06 -23.73 22.07
N VAL A 60 21.95 -23.04 22.77
CA VAL A 60 21.93 -21.58 22.94
C VAL A 60 22.73 -20.90 21.82
N GLY A 61 22.30 -19.70 21.40
CA GLY A 61 23.03 -18.90 20.42
C GLY A 61 22.65 -17.42 20.44
N ALA A 62 23.27 -16.65 19.52
CA ALA A 62 23.17 -15.19 19.44
C ALA A 62 21.82 -14.68 18.90
N GLY A 63 20.72 -15.06 19.57
CA GLY A 63 19.35 -14.87 19.11
C GLY A 63 18.85 -16.03 18.23
N SER A 64 17.53 -16.14 18.06
CA SER A 64 16.90 -17.23 17.30
C SER A 64 17.36 -17.27 15.84
N SER A 65 17.65 -16.13 15.21
CA SER A 65 18.16 -16.09 13.83
C SER A 65 19.51 -16.79 13.67
N ALA A 66 20.44 -16.60 14.61
CA ALA A 66 21.74 -17.27 14.58
C ALA A 66 21.60 -18.78 14.82
N VAL A 67 20.69 -19.16 15.73
CA VAL A 67 20.36 -20.55 16.02
C VAL A 67 19.72 -21.25 14.82
N LEU A 68 18.75 -20.60 14.15
CA LEU A 68 18.15 -21.09 12.89
C LEU A 68 19.18 -21.20 11.78
N GLN A 69 20.06 -20.21 11.64
CA GLN A 69 21.14 -20.27 10.66
C GLN A 69 22.02 -21.49 10.89
N GLN A 70 22.43 -21.73 12.13
CA GLN A 70 23.24 -22.89 12.50
C GLN A 70 22.50 -24.21 12.23
N LEU A 71 21.21 -24.29 12.58
CA LEU A 71 20.36 -25.43 12.27
C LEU A 71 20.38 -25.73 10.76
N PHE A 72 20.10 -24.75 9.91
CA PHE A 72 20.07 -24.96 8.46
C PHE A 72 21.43 -25.36 7.89
N HIS A 73 22.54 -24.84 8.41
CA HIS A 73 23.88 -25.31 7.99
C HIS A 73 24.16 -26.76 8.41
N GLY A 74 23.53 -27.23 9.49
CA GLY A 74 23.71 -28.60 9.97
C GLY A 74 22.82 -29.64 9.29
N ILE A 75 21.64 -29.25 8.80
CA ILE A 75 20.62 -30.18 8.27
C ILE A 75 20.37 -30.04 6.77
N ALA A 76 20.80 -28.93 6.16
CA ALA A 76 20.55 -28.60 4.78
C ALA A 76 21.85 -28.24 4.04
N GLY A 77 21.74 -28.05 2.73
CA GLY A 77 22.86 -27.80 1.84
C GLY A 77 22.47 -27.75 0.37
N ALA A 78 23.47 -27.71 -0.50
CA ALA A 78 23.26 -27.73 -1.95
C ALA A 78 22.38 -28.92 -2.38
N GLY A 79 21.34 -28.63 -3.16
CA GLY A 79 20.39 -29.64 -3.65
C GLY A 79 19.29 -30.04 -2.67
N THR A 80 19.23 -29.44 -1.48
CA THR A 80 18.14 -29.64 -0.51
C THR A 80 17.20 -28.43 -0.44
N GLU A 81 16.03 -28.63 0.16
CA GLU A 81 14.95 -27.66 0.26
C GLU A 81 14.49 -27.44 1.71
N VAL A 82 14.07 -26.22 2.02
CA VAL A 82 13.35 -25.88 3.25
C VAL A 82 12.06 -25.17 2.88
N VAL A 83 10.93 -25.75 3.27
CA VAL A 83 9.59 -25.20 3.00
C VAL A 83 9.20 -24.23 4.10
N HIS A 84 8.64 -23.07 3.76
CA HIS A 84 8.14 -22.11 4.74
C HIS A 84 6.94 -21.32 4.18
N ALA A 85 6.09 -20.83 5.07
CA ALA A 85 4.99 -19.92 4.72
C ALA A 85 5.51 -18.53 4.26
N SER A 86 4.77 -17.85 3.39
CA SER A 86 5.11 -16.53 2.86
C SER A 86 3.86 -15.67 2.57
N PRO A 87 3.78 -14.42 3.07
CA PRO A 87 4.78 -13.73 3.89
C PRO A 87 4.92 -14.34 5.30
N SER A 88 6.16 -14.51 5.73
CA SER A 88 6.54 -14.83 7.10
C SER A 88 7.80 -14.01 7.47
N PHE A 89 8.56 -14.41 8.49
CA PHE A 89 9.74 -13.65 8.90
C PHE A 89 10.71 -13.49 7.72
N GLU A 90 10.97 -12.23 7.36
CA GLU A 90 11.73 -11.84 6.16
C GLU A 90 13.14 -12.46 6.07
N GLY A 91 13.70 -12.88 7.21
CA GLY A 91 14.99 -13.55 7.27
C GLY A 91 15.00 -14.98 6.76
N TYR A 92 13.89 -15.72 6.74
CA TYR A 92 13.92 -17.16 6.46
C TYR A 92 14.52 -17.52 5.11
N GLY A 93 14.10 -16.86 4.04
CA GLY A 93 14.66 -17.09 2.70
C GLY A 93 16.17 -16.84 2.65
N LEU A 94 16.67 -15.82 3.37
CA LEU A 94 18.10 -15.54 3.48
C LEU A 94 18.83 -16.61 4.27
N LEU A 95 18.31 -17.00 5.45
CA LEU A 95 18.95 -18.00 6.31
C LEU A 95 19.06 -19.37 5.63
N VAL A 96 18.02 -19.78 4.90
CA VAL A 96 18.03 -21.01 4.10
C VAL A 96 19.07 -20.92 2.98
N ARG A 97 19.09 -19.82 2.20
CA ARG A 97 20.09 -19.64 1.13
C ARG A 97 21.52 -19.62 1.63
N ASN A 98 21.77 -19.08 2.83
CA ASN A 98 23.11 -19.06 3.42
C ASN A 98 23.67 -20.47 3.66
N SER A 99 22.81 -21.48 3.89
CA SER A 99 23.24 -22.89 3.98
C SER A 99 23.53 -23.53 2.62
N GLY A 100 23.20 -22.87 1.51
CA GLY A 100 23.24 -23.44 0.16
C GLY A 100 21.96 -24.18 -0.27
N ALA A 101 20.96 -24.26 0.62
CA ALA A 101 19.66 -24.87 0.32
C ALA A 101 18.72 -23.89 -0.41
N THR A 102 17.66 -24.45 -1.01
CA THR A 102 16.62 -23.68 -1.72
C THR A 102 15.44 -23.40 -0.78
N PRO A 103 15.06 -22.13 -0.52
CA PRO A 103 13.83 -21.82 0.18
C PRO A 103 12.63 -22.04 -0.74
N VAL A 104 11.67 -22.85 -0.30
CA VAL A 104 10.39 -23.09 -0.97
C VAL A 104 9.32 -22.30 -0.22
N ALA A 105 8.99 -21.12 -0.75
CA ALA A 105 8.01 -20.22 -0.17
C ALA A 105 6.59 -20.62 -0.61
N VAL A 106 5.72 -20.89 0.35
CA VAL A 106 4.31 -21.26 0.12
C VAL A 106 3.40 -20.09 0.52
N PRO A 107 2.51 -19.62 -0.35
CA PRO A 107 1.55 -18.55 0.00
C PRO A 107 0.72 -18.88 1.25
N LEU A 108 0.35 -17.86 2.01
CA LEU A 108 -0.61 -17.99 3.11
C LEU A 108 -2.02 -18.32 2.58
N ALA A 109 -2.82 -18.98 3.42
CA ALA A 109 -4.23 -19.22 3.18
C ALA A 109 -5.06 -17.93 3.36
N ASP A 110 -6.34 -17.99 2.98
CA ASP A 110 -7.31 -16.96 3.33
C ASP A 110 -7.32 -16.72 4.85
N GLY A 111 -7.31 -15.44 5.26
CA GLY A 111 -7.18 -15.08 6.67
C GLY A 111 -5.72 -14.96 7.18
N TYR A 112 -4.73 -15.08 6.28
CA TYR A 112 -3.31 -14.82 6.55
C TYR A 112 -2.60 -15.84 7.46
N ALA A 113 -3.16 -17.04 7.62
CA ALA A 113 -2.53 -18.17 8.30
C ALA A 113 -1.68 -19.01 7.35
N ALA A 114 -0.77 -19.83 7.89
CA ALA A 114 0.00 -20.77 7.06
C ALA A 114 -0.93 -21.83 6.44
N ASP A 115 -0.81 -22.05 5.13
CA ASP A 115 -1.56 -23.08 4.42
C ASP A 115 -0.86 -24.44 4.60
N LEU A 116 -1.27 -25.18 5.63
CA LEU A 116 -0.64 -26.45 6.00
C LEU A 116 -0.80 -27.52 4.90
N ASP A 117 -1.91 -27.53 4.17
CA ASP A 117 -2.12 -28.49 3.09
C ASP A 117 -1.22 -28.17 1.88
N ALA A 118 -1.15 -26.91 1.49
CA ALA A 118 -0.23 -26.48 0.42
C ALA A 118 1.24 -26.67 0.82
N MET A 119 1.58 -26.46 2.09
CA MET A 119 2.94 -26.70 2.61
C MET A 119 3.28 -28.19 2.59
N ALA A 120 2.37 -29.09 2.95
CA ALA A 120 2.57 -30.53 2.81
C ALA A 120 2.76 -30.93 1.34
N ALA A 121 1.95 -30.36 0.43
CA ALA A 121 2.06 -30.63 -1.01
C ALA A 121 3.38 -30.13 -1.63
N ALA A 122 4.01 -29.12 -1.04
CA ALA A 122 5.30 -28.60 -1.48
C ALA A 122 6.50 -29.43 -1.00
N VAL A 123 6.30 -30.39 -0.10
CA VAL A 123 7.36 -31.28 0.39
C VAL A 123 7.78 -32.25 -0.71
N THR A 124 9.09 -32.36 -0.94
CA THR A 124 9.70 -33.30 -1.88
C THR A 124 10.74 -34.17 -1.18
N SER A 125 11.32 -35.14 -1.89
CA SER A 125 12.45 -35.93 -1.37
C SER A 125 13.71 -35.12 -1.06
N ARG A 126 13.77 -33.86 -1.55
CA ARG A 126 14.85 -32.91 -1.27
C ARG A 126 14.59 -32.08 -0.01
N THR A 127 13.36 -32.07 0.50
CA THR A 127 13.01 -31.30 1.69
C THR A 127 13.71 -31.88 2.93
N ARG A 128 14.30 -30.99 3.74
CA ARG A 128 14.95 -31.33 5.02
C ARG A 128 14.22 -30.78 6.22
N ALA A 129 13.52 -29.66 6.03
CA ALA A 129 12.70 -29.07 7.06
C ALA A 129 11.49 -28.34 6.48
N VAL A 130 10.44 -28.28 7.27
CA VAL A 130 9.33 -27.34 7.13
C VAL A 130 9.35 -26.37 8.32
N LEU A 131 9.21 -25.09 8.05
CA LEU A 131 9.31 -24.03 9.04
C LEU A 131 7.96 -23.31 9.23
N LEU A 132 7.47 -23.33 10.47
CA LEU A 132 6.27 -22.61 10.90
C LEU A 132 6.66 -21.50 11.88
N CYS A 133 6.27 -20.26 11.59
CA CYS A 133 6.33 -19.15 12.54
C CYS A 133 4.98 -19.05 13.25
N ASN A 134 4.93 -19.30 14.57
CA ASN A 134 3.66 -19.39 15.29
C ASN A 134 3.75 -18.77 16.69
N PRO A 135 3.17 -17.57 16.94
CA PRO A 135 2.42 -16.73 15.99
C PRO A 135 3.25 -16.20 14.81
N ASN A 136 2.62 -16.06 13.64
CA ASN A 136 3.29 -15.67 12.40
C ASN A 136 3.63 -14.17 12.35
N ASN A 137 4.84 -13.83 11.92
CA ASN A 137 5.26 -12.47 11.59
C ASN A 137 5.33 -12.32 10.07
N PRO A 138 4.58 -11.42 9.40
CA PRO A 138 4.03 -10.17 9.94
C PRO A 138 2.55 -10.19 10.33
N THR A 139 1.83 -11.27 10.08
CA THR A 139 0.36 -11.25 10.07
C THR A 139 -0.28 -11.31 11.45
N GLY A 140 0.43 -11.89 12.42
CA GLY A 140 -0.06 -12.15 13.77
C GLY A 140 -0.97 -13.38 13.85
N SER A 141 -1.17 -14.12 12.75
CA SER A 141 -2.01 -15.33 12.72
C SER A 141 -1.43 -16.45 13.58
N VAL A 142 -2.29 -17.33 14.07
CA VAL A 142 -1.93 -18.45 14.94
C VAL A 142 -2.41 -19.77 14.34
N LEU A 143 -1.64 -20.82 14.56
CA LEU A 143 -2.04 -22.21 14.36
C LEU A 143 -2.26 -22.86 15.74
N GLY A 144 -3.39 -23.54 15.90
CA GLY A 144 -3.71 -24.29 17.12
C GLY A 144 -2.96 -25.62 17.22
N HIS A 145 -2.89 -26.17 18.44
CA HIS A 145 -2.12 -27.40 18.72
C HIS A 145 -2.52 -28.58 17.83
N ALA A 146 -3.83 -28.87 17.73
CA ALA A 146 -4.33 -29.99 16.91
C ALA A 146 -4.13 -29.80 15.40
N GLU A 147 -3.93 -28.56 14.93
CA GLU A 147 -3.63 -28.30 13.51
C GLU A 147 -2.17 -28.65 13.21
N VAL A 148 -1.26 -28.22 14.07
CA VAL A 148 0.17 -28.50 13.94
C VAL A 148 0.47 -29.98 14.16
N GLU A 149 -0.24 -30.64 15.10
CA GLU A 149 -0.12 -32.09 15.33
C GLU A 149 -0.53 -32.89 14.09
N ARG A 150 -1.69 -32.62 13.51
CA ARG A 150 -2.12 -33.28 12.24
C ARG A 150 -1.16 -33.00 11.09
N PHE A 151 -0.61 -31.79 11.03
CA PHE A 151 0.38 -31.45 10.01
C PHE A 151 1.67 -32.26 10.19
N LEU A 152 2.14 -32.45 11.42
CA LEU A 152 3.31 -33.28 11.72
C LEU A 152 3.11 -34.76 11.31
N GLU A 153 1.90 -35.29 11.42
CA GLU A 153 1.57 -36.66 11.02
C GLU A 153 1.70 -36.89 9.50
N VAL A 154 1.42 -35.87 8.68
CA VAL A 154 1.50 -35.99 7.21
C VAL A 154 2.91 -35.77 6.66
N LEU A 155 3.83 -35.21 7.47
CA LEU A 155 5.21 -34.99 7.06
C LEU A 155 5.99 -36.31 6.99
N PRO A 156 6.88 -36.51 6.00
CA PRO A 156 7.78 -37.66 5.95
C PRO A 156 8.66 -37.78 7.21
N PRO A 157 9.07 -39.00 7.61
CA PRO A 157 9.84 -39.23 8.82
C PRO A 157 11.24 -38.57 8.81
N GLU A 158 11.78 -38.26 7.64
CA GLU A 158 13.07 -37.59 7.45
C GLU A 158 13.00 -36.05 7.47
N VAL A 159 11.81 -35.46 7.48
CA VAL A 159 11.60 -34.02 7.44
C VAL A 159 11.40 -33.47 8.85
N LEU A 160 12.23 -32.50 9.24
CA LEU A 160 12.08 -31.81 10.52
C LEU A 160 10.95 -30.78 10.47
N LEU A 161 10.17 -30.68 11.54
CA LEU A 161 9.22 -29.60 11.75
C LEU A 161 9.83 -28.55 12.67
N VAL A 162 10.22 -27.41 12.10
CA VAL A 162 10.79 -26.30 12.87
C VAL A 162 9.67 -25.34 13.23
N VAL A 163 9.43 -25.13 14.52
CA VAL A 163 8.41 -24.20 15.03
C VAL A 163 9.11 -23.03 15.72
N ASP A 164 9.04 -21.85 15.10
CA ASP A 164 9.55 -20.59 15.64
C ASP A 164 8.47 -19.90 16.48
N GLU A 165 8.65 -19.97 17.79
CA GLU A 165 7.73 -19.48 18.82
C GLU A 165 8.18 -18.11 19.39
N ALA A 166 8.82 -17.26 18.57
CA ALA A 166 9.35 -15.96 19.01
C ALA A 166 8.33 -15.01 19.67
N TYR A 167 7.02 -15.20 19.43
CA TYR A 167 5.95 -14.35 19.93
C TYR A 167 4.95 -15.07 20.84
N ARG A 168 5.25 -16.30 21.26
CA ARG A 168 4.31 -17.16 22.00
C ARG A 168 3.77 -16.53 23.28
N GLU A 169 4.54 -15.68 23.97
CA GLU A 169 4.09 -15.08 25.24
C GLU A 169 3.04 -13.97 25.05
N PHE A 170 2.77 -13.50 23.82
CA PHE A 170 1.78 -12.45 23.54
C PHE A 170 0.38 -12.98 23.20
N THR A 171 0.13 -14.26 23.46
CA THR A 171 -1.15 -14.92 23.20
C THR A 171 -1.55 -15.85 24.33
N ASP A 172 -2.84 -16.18 24.40
CA ASP A 172 -3.30 -17.21 25.31
C ASP A 172 -2.65 -18.56 24.93
N PRO A 173 -2.04 -19.29 25.88
CA PRO A 173 -1.50 -20.63 25.63
C PRO A 173 -2.52 -21.62 25.06
N CYS A 174 -3.82 -21.41 25.25
CA CYS A 174 -4.87 -22.28 24.70
C CYS A 174 -5.11 -22.05 23.20
N ASP A 175 -4.77 -20.87 22.69
CA ASP A 175 -5.06 -20.47 21.31
C ASP A 175 -3.90 -20.81 20.35
N VAL A 176 -2.73 -21.19 20.87
CA VAL A 176 -1.50 -21.46 20.11
C VAL A 176 -0.99 -22.87 20.33
N ALA A 177 -0.39 -23.47 19.31
CA ALA A 177 0.26 -24.77 19.44
C ALA A 177 1.36 -24.76 20.52
N ASP A 178 1.34 -25.74 21.41
CA ASP A 178 2.46 -26.04 22.31
C ASP A 178 3.52 -26.89 21.58
N ALA A 179 4.53 -26.23 20.99
CA ALA A 179 5.57 -26.95 20.23
C ALA A 179 6.47 -27.82 21.13
N LEU A 180 6.63 -27.48 22.42
CA LEU A 180 7.40 -28.30 23.36
C LEU A 180 6.66 -29.59 23.68
N ALA A 181 5.33 -29.56 23.81
CA ALA A 181 4.53 -30.77 23.94
C ALA A 181 4.67 -31.67 22.69
N LEU A 182 4.63 -31.10 21.49
CA LEU A 182 4.84 -31.85 20.24
C LEU A 182 6.25 -32.48 20.18
N TYR A 183 7.29 -31.73 20.54
CA TYR A 183 8.67 -32.24 20.61
C TYR A 183 8.84 -33.40 21.60
N ARG A 184 8.15 -33.37 22.74
CA ARG A 184 8.17 -34.50 23.68
C ARG A 184 7.56 -35.78 23.10
N HIS A 185 6.70 -35.66 22.10
CA HIS A 185 6.04 -36.79 21.43
C HIS A 185 6.76 -37.24 20.15
N ASP A 186 7.40 -36.32 19.43
CA ASP A 186 8.07 -36.62 18.15
C ASP A 186 9.44 -35.92 18.06
N PRO A 187 10.54 -36.68 17.90
CA PRO A 187 11.90 -36.12 17.85
C PRO A 187 12.17 -35.27 16.60
N ARG A 188 11.27 -35.24 15.61
CA ARG A 188 11.37 -34.40 14.41
C ARG A 188 11.05 -32.93 14.68
N VAL A 189 10.40 -32.61 15.80
CA VAL A 189 10.04 -31.23 16.14
C VAL A 189 11.24 -30.50 16.72
N VAL A 190 11.54 -29.33 16.15
CA VAL A 190 12.55 -28.40 16.62
C VAL A 190 11.86 -27.12 17.04
N VAL A 191 11.93 -26.78 18.33
CA VAL A 191 11.33 -25.55 18.86
C VAL A 191 12.40 -24.47 18.88
N VAL A 192 12.11 -23.28 18.35
CA VAL A 192 13.02 -22.13 18.36
C VAL A 192 12.39 -20.98 19.11
N ARG A 193 13.11 -20.41 20.09
CA ARG A 193 12.63 -19.29 20.92
C ARG A 193 13.72 -18.23 21.11
N THR A 194 13.29 -17.04 21.54
CA THR A 194 14.18 -15.89 21.74
C THR A 194 13.82 -15.09 22.98
N PHE A 195 14.83 -14.45 23.57
CA PHE A 195 14.64 -13.43 24.60
C PHE A 195 14.43 -12.02 24.02
N SER A 196 14.45 -11.88 22.68
CA SER A 196 14.41 -10.57 22.02
C SER A 196 13.07 -9.85 22.16
N LYS A 197 11.98 -10.59 22.36
CA LYS A 197 10.61 -10.09 22.26
C LYS A 197 10.01 -9.89 23.65
N SER A 198 9.32 -10.89 24.18
CA SER A 198 8.68 -10.89 25.50
C SER A 198 9.61 -10.44 26.63
N HIS A 199 10.87 -10.89 26.61
CA HIS A 199 11.86 -10.57 27.65
C HIS A 199 12.61 -9.23 27.42
N GLY A 200 12.36 -8.53 26.31
CA GLY A 200 12.93 -7.20 26.05
C GLY A 200 14.45 -7.16 25.80
N LEU A 201 15.08 -8.29 25.46
CA LEU A 201 16.55 -8.40 25.33
C LEU A 201 17.04 -8.37 23.87
N LEU A 202 16.34 -7.63 22.99
CA LEU A 202 16.65 -7.61 21.55
C LEU A 202 18.11 -7.20 21.29
N GLY A 203 18.63 -6.20 22.00
CA GLY A 203 20.02 -5.75 21.84
C GLY A 203 21.09 -6.73 22.36
N LEU A 204 20.74 -7.64 23.27
CA LEU A 204 21.71 -8.56 23.90
C LEU A 204 21.95 -9.84 23.11
N ARG A 205 21.12 -10.12 22.10
CA ARG A 205 21.29 -11.23 21.16
C ARG A 205 21.38 -12.58 21.86
N VAL A 206 20.29 -13.03 22.46
CA VAL A 206 20.21 -14.36 23.09
C VAL A 206 18.92 -15.09 22.70
N GLY A 207 19.06 -16.36 22.36
CA GLY A 207 17.99 -17.26 21.93
C GLY A 207 18.47 -18.70 21.98
N TYR A 208 17.55 -19.63 21.71
CA TYR A 208 17.84 -21.06 21.81
C TYR A 208 16.93 -21.87 20.89
N LEU A 209 17.34 -23.11 20.64
CA LEU A 209 16.45 -24.16 20.16
C LEU A 209 16.37 -25.32 21.16
N VAL A 210 15.27 -26.06 21.08
CA VAL A 210 15.05 -27.34 21.74
C VAL A 210 14.76 -28.38 20.66
N ALA A 211 15.54 -29.45 20.61
CA ALA A 211 15.36 -30.55 19.68
C ALA A 211 16.00 -31.82 20.24
N ALA A 212 15.63 -32.98 19.69
CA ALA A 212 16.23 -34.24 20.13
C ALA A 212 17.76 -34.19 20.06
N ALA A 213 18.47 -34.83 20.99
CA ALA A 213 19.92 -34.85 21.03
C ALA A 213 20.57 -35.23 19.66
N SER A 214 19.93 -36.12 18.89
CA SER A 214 20.37 -36.49 17.53
C SER A 214 20.40 -35.33 16.53
N VAL A 215 19.62 -34.28 16.75
CA VAL A 215 19.64 -33.02 15.99
C VAL A 215 20.65 -32.05 16.60
N VAL A 216 20.70 -31.95 17.93
CA VAL A 216 21.52 -30.93 18.63
C VAL A 216 23.01 -31.25 18.64
N GLU A 217 23.39 -32.52 18.81
CA GLU A 217 24.80 -32.93 18.92
C GLU A 217 25.65 -32.54 17.71
N PRO A 218 25.22 -32.79 16.44
CA PRO A 218 25.95 -32.32 15.27
C PRO A 218 26.09 -30.79 15.23
N LEU A 219 25.04 -30.06 15.60
CA LEU A 219 25.07 -28.59 15.63
C LEU A 219 26.10 -28.08 16.63
N ARG A 220 26.22 -28.70 17.81
CA ARG A 220 27.21 -28.30 18.82
C ARG A 220 28.65 -28.36 18.30
N THR A 221 28.97 -29.34 17.46
CA THR A 221 30.33 -29.49 16.88
C THR A 221 30.72 -28.36 15.93
N THR A 222 29.74 -27.66 15.36
CA THR A 222 29.95 -26.53 14.45
C THR A 222 29.62 -25.18 15.10
N ALA A 223 29.26 -25.19 16.39
CA ALA A 223 28.92 -24.00 17.14
C ALA A 223 30.15 -23.14 17.43
N ALA A 224 29.97 -21.82 17.43
CA ALA A 224 31.01 -20.91 17.89
C ALA A 224 31.37 -21.18 19.35
N PHE A 225 32.67 -21.15 19.66
CA PHE A 225 33.19 -21.35 21.02
C PHE A 225 32.81 -20.22 21.98
N PHE A 226 32.57 -18.99 21.47
CA PHE A 226 32.11 -17.83 22.24
C PHE A 226 30.77 -17.35 21.69
N ARG A 227 29.74 -18.19 21.79
CA ARG A 227 28.46 -18.00 21.08
C ARG A 227 27.57 -16.90 21.65
N VAL A 228 27.57 -16.70 22.97
CA VAL A 228 26.74 -15.70 23.65
C VAL A 228 27.60 -15.02 24.72
N SER A 229 27.53 -13.69 24.81
CA SER A 229 28.31 -12.92 25.79
C SER A 229 27.87 -13.25 27.22
N THR A 230 28.79 -13.17 28.18
CA THR A 230 28.50 -13.40 29.61
C THR A 230 27.40 -12.48 30.14
N VAL A 231 27.36 -11.23 29.66
CA VAL A 231 26.30 -10.25 29.97
C VAL A 231 24.94 -10.71 29.46
N ALA A 232 24.87 -11.20 28.23
CA ALA A 232 23.62 -11.70 27.66
C ALA A 232 23.16 -12.99 28.34
N GLN A 233 24.09 -13.86 28.73
CA GLN A 233 23.78 -15.07 29.51
C GLN A 233 23.20 -14.73 30.88
N ALA A 234 23.83 -13.81 31.63
CA ALA A 234 23.34 -13.37 32.93
C ALA A 234 21.94 -12.73 32.83
N ALA A 235 21.72 -11.89 31.82
CA ALA A 235 20.42 -11.26 31.56
C ALA A 235 19.34 -12.32 31.25
N ALA A 236 19.64 -13.29 30.38
CA ALA A 236 18.71 -14.36 30.03
C ALA A 236 18.35 -15.22 31.25
N THR A 237 19.33 -15.63 32.06
CA THR A 237 19.08 -16.39 33.30
C THR A 237 18.21 -15.61 34.28
N ALA A 238 18.49 -14.32 34.49
CA ALA A 238 17.66 -13.46 35.33
C ALA A 238 16.24 -13.29 34.77
N ALA A 239 16.10 -13.26 33.44
CA ALA A 239 14.80 -13.13 32.78
C ALA A 239 13.95 -14.40 32.92
N LEU A 240 14.56 -15.59 32.90
CA LEU A 240 13.87 -16.86 33.20
C LEU A 240 13.30 -16.89 34.61
N ALA A 241 14.02 -16.32 35.59
CA ALA A 241 13.56 -16.25 36.98
C ALA A 241 12.43 -15.23 37.20
N ALA A 242 12.18 -14.34 36.23
CA ALA A 242 11.19 -13.27 36.31
C ALA A 242 9.98 -13.49 35.36
N GLU A 243 9.63 -14.76 35.12
CA GLU A 243 8.59 -15.15 34.17
C GLU A 243 7.22 -14.53 34.49
N GLU A 244 6.83 -14.48 35.78
CA GLU A 244 5.55 -13.91 36.19
C GLU A 244 5.44 -12.42 35.82
N GLN A 245 6.50 -11.65 36.10
CA GLN A 245 6.55 -10.23 35.75
C GLN A 245 6.60 -10.01 34.24
N MET A 246 7.31 -10.86 33.49
CA MET A 246 7.33 -10.84 32.03
C MET A 246 5.92 -11.11 31.46
N ARG A 247 5.19 -12.08 32.01
CA ARG A 247 3.81 -12.38 31.61
C ARG A 247 2.89 -11.19 31.86
N ALA A 248 3.01 -10.55 33.03
CA ALA A 248 2.24 -9.34 33.33
C ALA A 248 2.54 -8.20 32.34
N GLN A 249 3.80 -8.04 31.91
CA GLN A 249 4.14 -7.09 30.84
C GLN A 249 3.51 -7.49 29.50
N CYS A 250 3.54 -8.77 29.12
CA CYS A 250 2.91 -9.25 27.89
C CYS A 250 1.39 -9.02 27.89
N GLU A 251 0.70 -9.19 29.02
CA GLU A 251 -0.72 -8.86 29.15
C GLU A 251 -0.99 -7.36 28.92
N ALA A 252 -0.12 -6.47 29.43
CA ALA A 252 -0.25 -5.04 29.15
C ALA A 252 -0.05 -4.73 27.66
N VAL A 253 0.90 -5.40 26.99
CA VAL A 253 1.09 -5.28 25.53
C VAL A 253 -0.15 -5.79 24.77
N ARG A 254 -0.74 -6.91 25.19
CA ARG A 254 -1.97 -7.46 24.60
C ARG A 254 -3.13 -6.48 24.71
N ALA A 255 -3.38 -5.93 25.90
CA ALA A 255 -4.44 -4.96 26.11
C ALA A 255 -4.26 -3.71 25.23
N GLU A 256 -3.02 -3.22 25.11
CA GLU A 256 -2.71 -2.06 24.28
C GLU A 256 -2.78 -2.37 22.77
N ARG A 257 -2.38 -3.58 22.35
CA ARG A 257 -2.56 -4.08 20.97
C ARG A 257 -4.03 -4.06 20.58
N ASP A 258 -4.89 -4.58 21.45
CA ASP A 258 -6.32 -4.71 21.17
C ASP A 258 -6.99 -3.33 21.09
N ARG A 259 -6.57 -2.38 21.94
CA ARG A 259 -6.99 -0.97 21.87
C ARG A 259 -6.54 -0.30 20.57
N LEU A 260 -5.26 -0.43 20.22
CA LEU A 260 -4.70 0.14 18.98
C LEU A 260 -5.43 -0.44 17.76
N ARG A 261 -5.64 -1.75 17.73
CA ARG A 261 -6.38 -2.43 16.68
C ARG A 261 -7.79 -1.86 16.53
N ALA A 262 -8.55 -1.75 17.62
CA ALA A 262 -9.90 -1.21 17.59
C ALA A 262 -9.93 0.21 17.00
N ALA A 263 -9.02 1.08 17.46
CA ALA A 263 -8.94 2.46 16.97
C ALA A 263 -8.57 2.55 15.47
N LEU A 264 -7.67 1.70 14.98
CA LEU A 264 -7.32 1.66 13.55
C LEU A 264 -8.47 1.11 12.69
N VAL A 265 -9.25 0.15 13.21
CA VAL A 265 -10.48 -0.32 12.57
C VAL A 265 -11.52 0.80 12.50
N ASP A 266 -11.68 1.59 13.57
CA ASP A 266 -12.58 2.75 13.59
C ASP A 266 -12.15 3.85 12.60
N CYS A 267 -10.85 3.90 12.25
CA CYS A 267 -10.33 4.78 11.19
C CYS A 267 -10.62 4.25 9.77
N GLY A 268 -11.31 3.10 9.64
CA GLY A 268 -11.68 2.49 8.38
C GLY A 268 -10.59 1.65 7.72
N LEU A 269 -9.61 1.17 8.49
CA LEU A 269 -8.61 0.21 8.02
C LEU A 269 -9.02 -1.23 8.34
N THR A 270 -8.68 -2.16 7.44
CA THR A 270 -8.72 -3.58 7.75
C THR A 270 -7.52 -3.93 8.63
N VAL A 271 -7.77 -4.43 9.84
CA VAL A 271 -6.71 -4.88 10.77
C VAL A 271 -7.08 -6.25 11.33
N PRO A 272 -6.53 -7.35 10.78
CA PRO A 272 -6.79 -8.69 11.28
C PRO A 272 -6.40 -8.84 12.76
N PRO A 273 -6.99 -9.82 13.49
CA PRO A 273 -6.50 -10.20 14.81
C PRO A 273 -5.01 -10.55 14.77
N SER A 274 -4.31 -10.24 15.85
CA SER A 274 -2.89 -10.54 15.97
C SER A 274 -2.63 -11.17 17.34
N ALA A 275 -1.76 -12.17 17.36
CA ALA A 275 -1.22 -12.82 18.55
C ALA A 275 0.23 -12.42 18.84
N GLY A 276 0.81 -11.49 18.08
CA GLY A 276 2.14 -10.93 18.32
C GLY A 276 2.11 -9.62 19.12
N ASN A 277 3.26 -8.95 19.21
CA ASN A 277 3.40 -7.57 19.73
C ASN A 277 3.31 -6.50 18.63
N TYR A 278 2.54 -6.77 17.59
CA TYR A 278 2.40 -5.93 16.40
C TYR A 278 1.03 -6.16 15.75
N LEU A 279 0.67 -5.29 14.81
CA LEU A 279 -0.52 -5.39 13.98
C LEU A 279 -0.14 -5.45 12.50
N TRP A 280 -0.94 -6.19 11.73
CA TRP A 280 -0.83 -6.30 10.29
C TRP A 280 -1.88 -5.44 9.60
N LEU A 281 -1.45 -4.64 8.63
CA LEU A 281 -2.32 -3.79 7.82
C LEU A 281 -2.13 -4.23 6.35
N PRO A 282 -3.04 -5.05 5.79
CA PRO A 282 -2.95 -5.60 4.42
C PRO A 282 -3.29 -4.54 3.36
N LEU A 283 -2.49 -3.47 3.30
CA LEU A 283 -2.73 -2.31 2.43
C LEU A 283 -2.24 -2.50 0.99
N GLY A 284 -1.46 -3.54 0.71
CA GLY A 284 -0.90 -3.76 -0.62
C GLY A 284 -0.14 -2.53 -1.12
N ALA A 285 -0.54 -2.03 -2.30
CA ALA A 285 0.03 -0.84 -2.93
C ALA A 285 -0.21 0.47 -2.16
N ASP A 286 -1.19 0.52 -1.25
CA ASP A 286 -1.47 1.70 -0.41
C ASP A 286 -0.57 1.74 0.84
N GLY A 287 0.26 0.71 1.08
CA GLY A 287 1.19 0.63 2.20
C GLY A 287 2.31 1.68 2.14
N PRO A 288 3.12 1.75 1.07
CA PRO A 288 4.24 2.68 0.99
C PRO A 288 3.85 4.17 1.20
N PRO A 289 2.74 4.68 0.62
CA PRO A 289 2.28 6.04 0.90
C PRO A 289 1.98 6.30 2.39
N LEU A 290 1.33 5.35 3.08
CA LEU A 290 1.07 5.47 4.51
C LEU A 290 2.37 5.45 5.33
N VAL A 291 3.30 4.56 4.98
CA VAL A 291 4.62 4.46 5.65
C VAL A 291 5.39 5.77 5.52
N GLU A 292 5.39 6.36 4.32
CA GLU A 292 6.05 7.63 4.07
C GLU A 292 5.37 8.78 4.85
N PHE A 293 4.04 8.82 4.85
CA PHE A 293 3.27 9.80 5.64
C PHE A 293 3.63 9.72 7.13
N LEU A 294 3.58 8.52 7.71
CA LEU A 294 3.93 8.30 9.13
C LEU A 294 5.38 8.70 9.41
N ALA A 295 6.32 8.33 8.53
CA ALA A 295 7.74 8.66 8.69
C ALA A 295 8.00 10.17 8.67
N ARG A 296 7.32 10.93 7.78
CA ARG A 296 7.39 12.40 7.76
C ARG A 296 6.89 13.04 9.07
N HIS A 297 6.00 12.36 9.79
CA HIS A 297 5.48 12.78 11.08
C HIS A 297 6.20 12.10 12.27
N GLY A 298 7.37 11.51 12.04
CA GLY A 298 8.22 10.97 13.09
C GLY A 298 7.86 9.57 13.59
N VAL A 299 6.98 8.83 12.89
CA VAL A 299 6.61 7.45 13.23
C VAL A 299 7.18 6.49 12.19
N ALA A 300 8.09 5.61 12.61
CA ALA A 300 8.64 4.57 11.75
C ALA A 300 7.84 3.26 11.90
N VAL A 301 7.30 2.74 10.80
CA VAL A 301 6.62 1.44 10.71
C VAL A 301 7.28 0.57 9.63
N ARG A 302 6.95 -0.73 9.57
CA ARG A 302 7.60 -1.65 8.62
C ARG A 302 6.73 -1.91 7.40
N GLU A 303 7.20 -1.51 6.24
CA GLU A 303 6.66 -1.92 4.94
C GLU A 303 7.08 -3.37 4.63
N MET A 304 6.18 -4.17 4.06
CA MET A 304 6.39 -5.61 3.78
C MET A 304 6.30 -5.93 2.27
N GLY A 305 7.10 -5.26 1.44
CA GLY A 305 7.31 -5.64 0.03
C GLY A 305 6.10 -5.47 -0.88
N GLY A 306 5.28 -4.46 -0.66
CA GLY A 306 4.05 -4.16 -1.38
C GLY A 306 2.85 -5.01 -0.96
N LEU A 307 2.97 -5.82 0.10
CA LEU A 307 1.88 -6.64 0.64
C LEU A 307 1.08 -5.90 1.72
N GLY A 308 1.73 -5.01 2.47
CA GLY A 308 1.12 -4.30 3.57
C GLY A 308 2.14 -3.71 4.53
N VAL A 309 1.64 -3.29 5.70
CA VAL A 309 2.42 -2.59 6.73
C VAL A 309 2.28 -3.33 8.05
N ARG A 310 3.40 -3.53 8.74
CA ARG A 310 3.44 -4.03 10.11
C ARG A 310 3.73 -2.88 11.07
N VAL A 311 2.88 -2.74 12.08
CA VAL A 311 2.99 -1.70 13.12
C VAL A 311 3.27 -2.39 14.47
N THR A 312 4.45 -2.17 15.04
CA THR A 312 4.77 -2.65 16.40
C THR A 312 3.91 -1.92 17.42
N VAL A 313 3.45 -2.65 18.45
CA VAL A 313 2.78 -2.02 19.59
C VAL A 313 3.84 -1.31 20.43
N GLY A 314 3.73 0.01 20.51
CA GLY A 314 4.64 0.88 21.26
C GLY A 314 4.09 1.30 22.61
N THR A 315 4.68 2.36 23.17
CA THR A 315 4.10 3.06 24.31
C THR A 315 2.72 3.63 23.96
N ARG A 316 1.91 3.91 24.98
CA ARG A 316 0.59 4.54 24.81
C ARG A 316 0.65 5.81 23.95
N GLU A 317 1.64 6.66 24.20
CA GLU A 317 1.91 7.88 23.44
C GLU A 317 2.22 7.59 21.95
N ALA A 318 3.10 6.64 21.68
CA ALA A 318 3.44 6.26 20.31
C ALA A 318 2.24 5.69 19.55
N ASN A 319 1.42 4.88 20.24
CA ASN A 319 0.21 4.30 19.65
C ASN A 319 -0.87 5.37 19.42
N ASP A 320 -1.04 6.33 20.34
CA ASP A 320 -1.96 7.46 20.17
C ASP A 320 -1.52 8.37 19.02
N ALA A 321 -0.21 8.56 18.81
CA ALA A 321 0.31 9.26 17.64
C ALA A 321 -0.03 8.53 16.33
N VAL A 322 0.12 7.20 16.29
CA VAL A 322 -0.28 6.38 15.12
C VAL A 322 -1.78 6.52 14.85
N ILE A 323 -2.62 6.41 15.88
CA ILE A 323 -4.09 6.54 15.74
C ILE A 323 -4.45 7.92 15.17
N ALA A 324 -3.89 9.00 15.73
CA ALA A 324 -4.17 10.35 15.28
C ALA A 324 -3.75 10.58 13.82
N LEU A 325 -2.54 10.14 13.46
CA LEU A 325 -2.00 10.27 12.12
C LEU A 325 -2.75 9.41 11.10
N VAL A 326 -3.11 8.17 11.45
CA VAL A 326 -3.93 7.32 10.58
C VAL A 326 -5.32 7.93 10.41
N ALA A 327 -5.96 8.40 11.48
CA ALA A 327 -7.25 9.08 11.39
C ALA A 327 -7.17 10.33 10.50
N GLU A 328 -6.07 11.07 10.55
CA GLU A 328 -5.83 12.21 9.67
C GLU A 328 -5.63 11.76 8.22
N TYR A 329 -4.79 10.75 7.99
CA TYR A 329 -4.51 10.17 6.68
C TYR A 329 -5.80 9.64 6.02
N THR A 330 -6.64 8.94 6.78
CA THR A 330 -7.89 8.38 6.27
C THR A 330 -9.02 9.40 6.13
N ARG A 331 -8.98 10.54 6.85
CA ARG A 331 -9.87 11.70 6.68
C ARG A 331 -9.51 12.59 5.49
N LYS A 332 -8.24 12.58 5.07
CA LYS A 332 -7.73 13.38 3.95
C LYS A 332 -7.80 12.66 2.59
N GLY A 333 -8.17 11.38 2.57
CA GLY A 333 -8.41 10.60 1.35
C GLY A 333 -9.87 10.20 1.21
N LEU A 334 -10.23 9.66 0.03
CA LEU A 334 -11.55 9.09 -0.27
C LEU A 334 -12.09 8.28 0.92
N SER A 335 -13.36 8.46 1.30
CA SER A 335 -14.05 7.78 2.39
C SER A 335 -13.98 6.26 2.24
N SER A 336 -14.24 5.50 3.31
CA SER A 336 -14.27 4.03 3.21
C SER A 336 -15.20 3.52 2.10
N GLY A 337 -16.36 4.16 1.91
CA GLY A 337 -17.29 3.87 0.81
C GLY A 337 -16.69 4.18 -0.56
N ALA A 338 -16.07 5.35 -0.75
CA ALA A 338 -15.39 5.69 -2.00
C ALA A 338 -14.20 4.77 -2.30
N ARG A 339 -13.39 4.40 -1.29
CA ARG A 339 -12.28 3.45 -1.43
C ARG A 339 -12.76 2.06 -1.81
N ALA A 340 -13.81 1.57 -1.15
CA ALA A 340 -14.43 0.29 -1.50
C ALA A 340 -14.94 0.28 -2.95
N LEU A 341 -15.58 1.37 -3.39
CA LEU A 341 -16.04 1.51 -4.76
C LEU A 341 -14.88 1.56 -5.78
N VAL A 342 -13.80 2.29 -5.50
CA VAL A 342 -12.59 2.29 -6.34
C VAL A 342 -11.95 0.90 -6.37
N ALA A 343 -11.87 0.20 -5.24
CA ALA A 343 -11.33 -1.16 -5.17
C ALA A 343 -12.15 -2.12 -6.05
N ARG A 344 -13.48 -2.05 -5.96
CA ARG A 344 -14.42 -2.79 -6.80
C ARG A 344 -14.24 -2.49 -8.29
N LEU A 345 -14.10 -1.22 -8.66
CA LEU A 345 -13.83 -0.80 -10.05
C LEU A 345 -12.49 -1.34 -10.57
N ARG A 346 -11.44 -1.35 -9.73
CA ARG A 346 -10.13 -1.90 -10.09
C ARG A 346 -10.15 -3.41 -10.25
N GLU A 347 -10.90 -4.10 -9.40
CA GLU A 347 -11.14 -5.55 -9.52
C GLU A 347 -11.86 -5.86 -10.82
N ALA A 348 -13.01 -5.21 -11.08
CA ALA A 348 -13.75 -5.38 -12.34
C ALA A 348 -12.89 -5.08 -13.58
N LEU A 349 -12.02 -4.06 -13.52
CA LEU A 349 -11.10 -3.76 -14.62
C LEU A 349 -10.09 -4.89 -14.87
N ARG A 350 -9.56 -5.54 -13.82
CA ARG A 350 -8.64 -6.67 -13.97
C ARG A 350 -9.33 -7.89 -14.54
N ASP A 351 -10.56 -8.15 -14.11
CA ASP A 351 -11.35 -9.29 -14.57
C ASP A 351 -11.71 -9.17 -16.06
N GLU A 352 -12.04 -7.96 -16.52
CA GLU A 352 -12.38 -7.67 -17.92
C GLU A 352 -11.18 -7.69 -18.88
N TRP A 353 -9.96 -7.57 -18.34
CA TRP A 353 -8.73 -7.49 -19.12
C TRP A 353 -7.70 -8.51 -18.64
N PRO A 354 -7.94 -9.84 -18.75
CA PRO A 354 -6.95 -10.86 -18.42
C PRO A 354 -5.73 -10.82 -19.36
N GLU A 355 -4.69 -11.59 -19.06
CA GLU A 355 -3.58 -11.77 -20.00
C GLU A 355 -4.08 -12.36 -21.31
N HIS A 356 -3.61 -11.81 -22.44
CA HIS A 356 -4.04 -12.23 -23.76
C HIS A 356 -2.86 -12.22 -24.73
N THR A 357 -2.90 -13.12 -25.72
CA THR A 357 -1.91 -13.19 -26.81
C THR A 357 -2.25 -12.30 -28.01
N ASP A 358 -3.34 -11.54 -27.94
CA ASP A 358 -3.78 -10.65 -29.02
C ASP A 358 -3.09 -9.31 -28.79
N PRO A 359 -2.35 -8.79 -29.79
CA PRO A 359 -1.55 -7.57 -29.60
C PRO A 359 -2.37 -6.35 -29.17
N VAL A 360 -3.57 -6.15 -29.73
CA VAL A 360 -4.39 -4.98 -29.38
C VAL A 360 -4.91 -5.09 -27.96
N LEU A 361 -5.30 -6.29 -27.53
CA LEU A 361 -5.75 -6.53 -26.16
C LEU A 361 -4.62 -6.43 -25.13
N ASP A 362 -3.43 -6.94 -25.45
CA ASP A 362 -2.26 -6.85 -24.56
C ASP A 362 -1.78 -5.39 -24.37
N ILE A 363 -1.71 -4.62 -25.47
CA ILE A 363 -1.32 -3.21 -25.40
C ILE A 363 -2.42 -2.39 -24.68
N SER A 364 -3.70 -2.69 -24.92
CA SER A 364 -4.81 -2.09 -24.18
C SER A 364 -4.71 -2.37 -22.68
N ARG A 365 -4.41 -3.62 -22.29
CA ARG A 365 -4.18 -4.00 -20.89
C ARG A 365 -3.00 -3.23 -20.29
N TYR A 366 -1.90 -3.09 -21.02
CA TYR A 366 -0.75 -2.28 -20.59
C TYR A 366 -1.15 -0.82 -20.33
N ALA A 367 -1.94 -0.22 -21.23
CA ALA A 367 -2.40 1.16 -21.10
C ALA A 367 -3.36 1.34 -19.90
N LEU A 368 -4.31 0.41 -19.73
CA LEU A 368 -5.37 0.48 -18.71
C LEU A 368 -4.91 0.12 -17.30
N LEU A 369 -4.09 -0.93 -17.13
CA LEU A 369 -3.67 -1.41 -15.81
C LEU A 369 -2.49 -0.62 -15.23
N THR A 370 -2.07 0.45 -15.90
CA THR A 370 -1.10 1.39 -15.34
C THR A 370 -1.73 2.21 -14.20
N PRO A 371 -1.08 2.32 -13.02
CA PRO A 371 -1.68 2.93 -11.83
C PRO A 371 -2.36 4.28 -12.09
N GLY A 372 -3.66 4.36 -11.80
CA GLY A 372 -4.48 5.57 -11.98
C GLY A 372 -5.43 5.80 -10.81
N LYS A 373 -5.97 7.02 -10.73
CA LYS A 373 -6.90 7.45 -9.67
C LYS A 373 -8.34 6.92 -9.86
N MET A 374 -8.68 6.32 -11.01
CA MET A 374 -10.02 5.81 -11.35
C MET A 374 -11.15 6.83 -11.17
N LEU A 375 -10.85 8.12 -11.31
CA LEU A 375 -11.77 9.20 -10.97
C LEU A 375 -13.04 9.21 -11.83
N ARG A 376 -12.90 9.01 -13.14
CA ARG A 376 -14.05 9.03 -14.07
C ARG A 376 -14.97 7.82 -13.89
N PRO A 377 -14.45 6.58 -13.75
CA PRO A 377 -15.27 5.44 -13.33
C PRO A 377 -15.98 5.66 -12.00
N LEU A 378 -15.30 6.23 -11.01
CA LEU A 378 -15.89 6.55 -9.71
C LEU A 378 -17.05 7.54 -9.85
N LEU A 379 -16.89 8.60 -10.65
CA LEU A 379 -17.93 9.59 -10.92
C LEU A 379 -19.17 8.96 -11.56
N LEU A 380 -19.02 8.07 -12.55
CA LEU A 380 -20.15 7.40 -13.18
C LEU A 380 -20.89 6.50 -12.19
N ALA A 381 -20.14 5.66 -11.47
CA ALA A 381 -20.71 4.74 -10.49
C ALA A 381 -21.42 5.49 -9.34
N ALA A 382 -20.78 6.53 -8.80
CA ALA A 382 -21.37 7.36 -7.76
C ALA A 382 -22.59 8.15 -8.26
N ALA A 383 -22.58 8.67 -9.49
CA ALA A 383 -23.76 9.33 -10.05
C ALA A 383 -24.95 8.38 -10.25
N ALA A 384 -24.69 7.12 -10.64
CA ALA A 384 -25.74 6.10 -10.73
C ALA A 384 -26.32 5.75 -9.36
N GLY A 385 -25.46 5.57 -8.36
CA GLY A 385 -25.89 5.30 -6.99
C GLY A 385 -26.59 6.48 -6.33
N ALA A 386 -26.18 7.72 -6.62
CA ALA A 386 -26.76 8.94 -6.05
C ALA A 386 -28.24 9.10 -6.40
N VAL A 387 -28.66 8.59 -7.56
CA VAL A 387 -30.06 8.60 -8.01
C VAL A 387 -30.84 7.33 -7.63
N GLY A 388 -30.24 6.44 -6.82
CA GLY A 388 -30.85 5.20 -6.33
C GLY A 388 -30.65 3.99 -7.25
N GLY A 389 -29.76 4.08 -8.23
CA GLY A 389 -29.41 2.98 -9.13
C GLY A 389 -28.49 1.94 -8.48
N ASP A 390 -28.54 0.72 -8.99
CA ASP A 390 -27.65 -0.37 -8.59
C ASP A 390 -26.29 -0.27 -9.30
N VAL A 391 -25.25 0.01 -8.52
CA VAL A 391 -23.88 0.26 -9.02
C VAL A 391 -23.31 -0.94 -9.77
N GLU A 392 -23.62 -2.18 -9.35
CA GLU A 392 -23.08 -3.40 -9.98
C GLU A 392 -23.56 -3.57 -11.42
N ARG A 393 -24.74 -3.02 -11.74
CA ARG A 393 -25.32 -3.07 -13.10
C ARG A 393 -24.63 -2.11 -14.06
N VAL A 394 -24.02 -1.04 -13.54
CA VAL A 394 -23.42 0.01 -14.35
C VAL A 394 -21.89 -0.07 -14.41
N LEU A 395 -21.26 -1.04 -13.72
CA LEU A 395 -19.81 -1.24 -13.76
C LEU A 395 -19.23 -1.31 -15.17
N PRO A 396 -19.83 -2.03 -16.16
CA PRO A 396 -19.30 -2.04 -17.52
C PRO A 396 -19.24 -0.63 -18.14
N ALA A 397 -20.24 0.22 -17.89
CA ALA A 397 -20.23 1.60 -18.33
C ALA A 397 -19.21 2.47 -17.57
N ALA A 398 -19.02 2.23 -16.27
CA ALA A 398 -17.99 2.92 -15.48
C ALA A 398 -16.59 2.66 -16.07
N LEU A 399 -16.30 1.40 -16.43
CA LEU A 399 -15.05 1.02 -17.10
C LEU A 399 -14.97 1.60 -18.52
N ALA A 400 -16.09 1.65 -19.25
CA ALA A 400 -16.15 2.23 -20.59
C ALA A 400 -15.63 3.68 -20.64
N VAL A 401 -15.93 4.48 -19.61
CA VAL A 401 -15.42 5.86 -19.54
C VAL A 401 -13.90 5.89 -19.31
N GLU A 402 -13.32 4.93 -18.60
CA GLU A 402 -11.86 4.78 -18.52
C GLU A 402 -11.28 4.37 -19.87
N TYR A 403 -11.96 3.52 -20.65
CA TYR A 403 -11.49 3.12 -21.99
C TYR A 403 -11.43 4.33 -22.92
N LEU A 404 -12.50 5.13 -22.96
CA LEU A 404 -12.54 6.38 -23.73
C LEU A 404 -11.40 7.33 -23.31
N HIS A 405 -11.22 7.53 -22.00
CA HIS A 405 -10.19 8.43 -21.49
C HIS A 405 -8.77 7.93 -21.77
N VAL A 406 -8.49 6.65 -21.54
CA VAL A 406 -7.17 6.07 -21.79
C VAL A 406 -6.88 6.03 -23.29
N GLY A 407 -7.88 5.71 -24.12
CA GLY A 407 -7.77 5.80 -25.57
C GLY A 407 -7.40 7.21 -26.03
N SER A 408 -8.06 8.24 -25.48
CA SER A 408 -7.72 9.64 -25.80
C SER A 408 -6.31 10.01 -25.33
N LEU A 409 -5.87 9.54 -24.15
CA LEU A 409 -4.50 9.78 -23.66
C LEU A 409 -3.43 9.13 -24.54
N VAL A 410 -3.69 7.92 -25.06
CA VAL A 410 -2.78 7.27 -25.99
C VAL A 410 -2.60 8.10 -27.26
N HIS A 411 -3.67 8.72 -27.76
CA HIS A 411 -3.60 9.65 -28.89
C HIS A 411 -2.93 10.97 -28.52
N ASP A 412 -3.22 11.54 -27.36
CA ASP A 412 -2.59 12.77 -26.86
C ASP A 412 -1.06 12.58 -26.71
N ASP A 413 -0.60 11.43 -26.21
CA ASP A 413 0.84 11.11 -26.11
C ASP A 413 1.54 11.19 -27.48
N ILE A 414 0.85 10.82 -28.56
CA ILE A 414 1.38 10.89 -29.93
C ILE A 414 1.40 12.35 -30.41
N ILE A 415 0.32 13.11 -30.16
CA ILE A 415 0.20 14.51 -30.57
C ILE A 415 1.26 15.37 -29.87
N ASP A 416 1.47 15.13 -28.58
CA ASP A 416 2.37 15.92 -27.73
C ASP A 416 3.82 15.41 -27.79
N GLY A 417 4.06 14.22 -28.37
CA GLY A 417 5.39 13.60 -28.41
C GLY A 417 5.89 13.13 -27.05
N ASP A 418 4.99 12.82 -26.12
CA ASP A 418 5.34 12.39 -24.76
C ASP A 418 5.97 10.98 -24.77
N GLU A 419 7.18 10.87 -24.22
CA GLU A 419 7.89 9.58 -24.09
C GLU A 419 7.42 8.76 -22.88
N THR A 420 6.81 9.40 -21.89
CA THR A 420 6.41 8.75 -20.62
C THR A 420 5.00 9.16 -20.18
N ARG A 421 4.30 8.22 -19.55
CA ARG A 421 2.97 8.41 -18.95
C ARG A 421 2.89 7.62 -17.65
N ARG A 422 2.49 8.28 -16.56
CA ARG A 422 2.32 7.67 -15.22
C ARG A 422 3.56 6.87 -14.75
N GLY A 423 4.76 7.38 -15.02
CA GLY A 423 6.03 6.77 -14.61
C GLY A 423 6.49 5.58 -15.48
N ARG A 424 5.84 5.33 -16.62
CA ARG A 424 6.20 4.27 -17.58
C ARG A 424 6.39 4.85 -18.98
N PRO A 425 7.09 4.14 -19.89
CA PRO A 425 7.07 4.46 -21.31
C PRO A 425 5.64 4.59 -21.84
N SER A 426 5.35 5.66 -22.58
CA SER A 426 4.08 5.84 -23.29
C SER A 426 3.88 4.71 -24.30
N VAL A 427 2.63 4.46 -24.71
CA VAL A 427 2.31 3.35 -25.62
C VAL A 427 3.08 3.50 -26.94
N GLN A 428 3.14 4.71 -27.49
CA GLN A 428 3.87 4.99 -28.73
C GLN A 428 5.37 4.74 -28.59
N HIS A 429 5.96 5.09 -27.43
CA HIS A 429 7.40 4.91 -27.22
C HIS A 429 7.76 3.43 -27.04
N ARG A 430 6.86 2.65 -26.43
CA ARG A 430 7.08 1.22 -26.16
C ARG A 430 6.78 0.31 -27.35
N TYR A 431 5.67 0.56 -28.04
CA TYR A 431 5.13 -0.34 -29.06
C TYR A 431 5.11 0.29 -30.47
N GLY A 432 5.42 1.59 -30.58
CA GLY A 432 5.40 2.31 -31.85
C GLY A 432 4.08 3.03 -32.10
N VAL A 433 4.14 4.07 -32.94
CA VAL A 433 2.99 4.92 -33.29
C VAL A 433 1.83 4.14 -33.93
N PRO A 434 2.05 3.21 -34.90
CA PRO A 434 0.93 2.49 -35.53
C PRO A 434 0.10 1.69 -34.52
N ASP A 435 0.76 0.97 -33.62
CA ASP A 435 0.10 0.14 -32.59
C ASP A 435 -0.61 1.01 -31.55
N ALA A 436 -0.03 2.16 -31.20
CA ALA A 436 -0.65 3.13 -30.31
C ALA A 436 -1.95 3.71 -30.90
N ILE A 437 -1.96 4.09 -32.18
CA ILE A 437 -3.17 4.58 -32.87
C ILE A 437 -4.27 3.51 -32.82
N ALA A 438 -3.96 2.30 -33.27
CA ALA A 438 -4.92 1.19 -33.32
C ALA A 438 -5.46 0.81 -31.93
N THR A 439 -4.60 0.85 -30.90
CA THR A 439 -5.00 0.60 -29.51
C THR A 439 -5.95 1.67 -29.00
N GLY A 440 -5.63 2.96 -29.24
CA GLY A 440 -6.50 4.07 -28.86
C GLY A 440 -7.88 3.95 -29.52
N ASP A 441 -7.93 3.65 -30.82
CA ASP A 441 -9.17 3.44 -31.57
C ASP A 441 -9.97 2.26 -31.01
N ALA A 442 -9.30 1.14 -30.72
CA ALA A 442 -9.95 -0.05 -30.17
C ALA A 442 -10.59 0.22 -28.80
N LEU A 443 -9.90 0.95 -27.91
CA LEU A 443 -10.44 1.35 -26.61
C LEU A 443 -11.66 2.26 -26.76
N MET A 444 -11.60 3.24 -27.67
CA MET A 444 -12.73 4.11 -27.96
C MET A 444 -13.94 3.31 -28.50
N MET A 445 -13.73 2.38 -29.44
CA MET A 445 -14.82 1.55 -29.97
C MET A 445 -15.41 0.60 -28.91
N ARG A 446 -14.57 0.03 -28.04
CA ARG A 446 -15.01 -0.87 -26.96
C ARG A 446 -15.88 -0.16 -25.92
N THR A 447 -15.77 1.17 -25.82
CA THR A 447 -16.63 1.98 -24.94
C THR A 447 -18.11 1.71 -25.22
N PHE A 448 -18.53 1.69 -26.49
CA PHE A 448 -19.93 1.52 -26.86
C PHE A 448 -20.47 0.13 -26.49
N GLY A 449 -19.70 -0.92 -26.77
CA GLY A 449 -20.06 -2.30 -26.40
C GLY A 449 -20.17 -2.46 -24.88
N SER A 450 -19.29 -1.81 -24.13
CA SER A 450 -19.25 -1.91 -22.66
C SER A 450 -20.45 -1.21 -22.01
N VAL A 451 -20.88 -0.06 -22.54
CA VAL A 451 -22.12 0.58 -22.07
C VAL A 451 -23.34 -0.27 -22.44
N ALA A 452 -23.38 -0.84 -23.65
CA ALA A 452 -24.49 -1.70 -24.09
C ALA A 452 -24.63 -2.96 -23.21
N ALA A 453 -23.52 -3.54 -22.73
CA ALA A 453 -23.52 -4.69 -21.83
C ALA A 453 -24.27 -4.44 -20.50
N CYS A 454 -24.52 -3.18 -20.12
CA CYS A 454 -25.34 -2.87 -18.95
C CYS A 454 -26.81 -3.33 -19.11
N VAL A 455 -27.30 -3.46 -20.35
CA VAL A 455 -28.66 -3.97 -20.63
C VAL A 455 -28.80 -5.42 -20.19
N GLU A 456 -27.77 -6.24 -20.42
CA GLU A 456 -27.73 -7.65 -19.97
C GLU A 456 -27.71 -7.75 -18.44
N ARG A 457 -27.27 -6.68 -17.76
CA ARG A 457 -27.30 -6.55 -16.30
C ARG A 457 -28.57 -5.91 -15.76
N GLY A 458 -29.60 -5.72 -16.58
CA GLY A 458 -30.91 -5.24 -16.16
C GLY A 458 -31.07 -3.72 -16.15
N VAL A 459 -30.18 -2.97 -16.82
CA VAL A 459 -30.42 -1.55 -17.13
C VAL A 459 -31.40 -1.43 -18.30
N ARG A 460 -32.29 -0.43 -18.27
CA ARG A 460 -33.23 -0.19 -19.37
C ARG A 460 -32.48 0.13 -20.67
N ALA A 461 -32.83 -0.53 -21.77
CA ALA A 461 -32.21 -0.31 -23.08
C ALA A 461 -32.24 1.16 -23.54
N THR A 462 -33.32 1.89 -23.24
CA THR A 462 -33.41 3.33 -23.54
C THR A 462 -32.41 4.16 -22.73
N ALA A 463 -32.19 3.84 -21.45
CA ALA A 463 -31.19 4.51 -20.63
C ALA A 463 -29.76 4.20 -21.12
N ALA A 464 -29.49 2.95 -21.49
CA ALA A 464 -28.20 2.57 -22.06
C ALA A 464 -27.91 3.31 -23.38
N LEU A 465 -28.91 3.46 -24.25
CA LEU A 465 -28.79 4.23 -25.49
C LEU A 465 -28.53 5.73 -25.22
N GLU A 466 -29.22 6.32 -24.25
CA GLU A 466 -28.99 7.72 -23.85
C GLU A 466 -27.62 7.93 -23.22
N ALA A 467 -27.13 6.96 -22.43
CA ALA A 467 -25.79 6.97 -21.87
C ALA A 467 -24.71 6.85 -22.97
N VAL A 468 -24.91 5.98 -23.97
CA VAL A 468 -24.05 5.90 -25.16
C VAL A 468 -23.97 7.25 -25.86
N ARG A 469 -25.11 7.94 -26.07
CA ARG A 469 -25.13 9.29 -26.66
C ARG A 469 -24.34 10.28 -25.82
N ALA A 470 -24.58 10.31 -24.50
CA ALA A 470 -23.88 11.23 -23.60
C ALA A 470 -22.35 11.02 -23.60
N ILE A 471 -21.89 9.77 -23.61
CA ILE A 471 -20.46 9.44 -23.66
C ILE A 471 -19.87 9.73 -25.05
N SER A 472 -20.62 9.46 -26.13
CA SER A 472 -20.22 9.81 -27.50
C SER A 472 -20.06 11.31 -27.67
N ASP A 473 -21.02 12.10 -27.19
CA ASP A 473 -20.98 13.56 -27.25
C ASP A 473 -19.78 14.11 -26.46
N ALA A 474 -19.49 13.52 -25.29
CA ALA A 474 -18.30 13.85 -24.51
C ALA A 474 -17.00 13.54 -25.28
N GLY A 475 -16.93 12.40 -25.98
CA GLY A 475 -15.78 12.05 -26.83
C GLY A 475 -15.59 13.05 -27.99
N VAL A 476 -16.67 13.46 -28.65
CA VAL A 476 -16.62 14.50 -29.70
C VAL A 476 -16.15 15.83 -29.13
N ASP A 477 -16.66 16.22 -27.96
CA ASP A 477 -16.22 17.45 -27.29
C ASP A 477 -14.74 17.41 -26.93
N VAL A 478 -14.19 16.27 -26.47
CA VAL A 478 -12.75 16.12 -26.21
C VAL A 478 -11.95 16.38 -27.48
N CYS A 479 -12.35 15.81 -28.63
CA CYS A 479 -11.70 16.07 -29.90
C CYS A 479 -11.78 17.55 -30.30
N ARG A 480 -12.93 18.20 -30.10
CA ARG A 480 -13.09 19.65 -30.36
C ARG A 480 -12.19 20.48 -29.46
N GLY A 481 -12.14 20.14 -28.17
CA GLY A 481 -11.29 20.78 -27.18
C GLY A 481 -9.81 20.67 -27.55
N GLN A 482 -9.37 19.48 -27.97
CA GLN A 482 -8.00 19.25 -28.44
C GLN A 482 -7.63 20.14 -29.64
N VAL A 483 -8.50 20.21 -30.66
CA VAL A 483 -8.27 21.08 -31.83
C VAL A 483 -8.20 22.56 -31.45
N LEU A 484 -9.06 23.00 -30.53
CA LEU A 484 -9.04 24.38 -30.04
C LEU A 484 -7.77 24.69 -29.26
N GLU A 485 -7.35 23.79 -28.36
CA GLU A 485 -6.13 23.93 -27.57
C GLU A 485 -4.89 24.04 -28.48
N SER A 486 -4.76 23.17 -29.49
CA SER A 486 -3.65 23.24 -30.45
C SER A 486 -3.58 24.57 -31.20
N ARG A 487 -4.73 25.22 -31.46
CA ARG A 487 -4.79 26.54 -32.10
C ARG A 487 -4.50 27.71 -31.14
N MET A 488 -4.52 27.45 -29.84
CA MET A 488 -4.22 28.43 -28.80
C MET A 488 -2.75 28.42 -28.36
N ALA A 489 -1.99 27.38 -28.75
CA ALA A 489 -0.57 27.28 -28.41
C ALA A 489 0.22 28.52 -28.88
N ALA A 490 1.16 28.96 -28.04
CA ALA A 490 2.07 30.09 -28.26
C ALA A 490 1.43 31.49 -28.38
N ASP A 491 0.21 31.70 -27.88
CA ASP A 491 -0.45 33.03 -27.87
C ASP A 491 -1.15 33.33 -26.52
N PRO A 492 -0.46 33.95 -25.55
CA PRO A 492 -1.06 34.35 -24.27
C PRO A 492 -1.98 35.56 -24.37
N THR A 493 -2.15 36.17 -25.56
CA THR A 493 -3.09 37.29 -25.75
C THR A 493 -4.52 36.83 -25.96
N ARG A 494 -4.73 35.50 -26.05
CA ARG A 494 -6.05 34.90 -26.20
C ARG A 494 -6.92 35.17 -24.97
N PRO A 495 -8.23 35.44 -25.15
CA PRO A 495 -9.12 35.68 -24.01
C PRO A 495 -9.19 34.45 -23.10
N LEU A 496 -9.16 34.67 -21.78
CA LEU A 496 -9.34 33.63 -20.77
C LEU A 496 -10.62 32.80 -20.99
N ALA A 497 -11.69 33.45 -21.44
CA ALA A 497 -12.96 32.80 -21.79
C ALA A 497 -12.83 31.69 -22.85
N GLN A 498 -11.89 31.84 -23.79
CA GLN A 498 -11.63 30.82 -24.80
C GLN A 498 -10.95 29.59 -24.15
N TYR A 499 -10.08 29.79 -23.17
CA TYR A 499 -9.44 28.69 -22.45
C TYR A 499 -10.42 27.96 -21.54
N LEU A 500 -11.30 28.69 -20.84
CA LEU A 500 -12.41 28.07 -20.09
C LEU A 500 -13.28 27.16 -20.99
N THR A 501 -13.48 27.55 -22.25
CA THR A 501 -14.17 26.71 -23.24
C THR A 501 -13.39 25.43 -23.55
N VAL A 502 -12.06 25.49 -23.68
CA VAL A 502 -11.20 24.30 -23.86
C VAL A 502 -11.30 23.38 -22.65
N MET A 503 -11.20 23.92 -21.44
CA MET A 503 -11.29 23.15 -20.19
C MET A 503 -12.64 22.40 -20.09
N ALA A 504 -13.73 23.09 -20.45
CA ALA A 504 -15.08 22.52 -20.49
C ALA A 504 -15.23 21.42 -21.56
N LEU A 505 -14.55 21.53 -22.70
CA LEU A 505 -14.62 20.57 -23.80
C LEU A 505 -13.68 19.36 -23.61
N LYS A 506 -12.61 19.46 -22.80
CA LYS A 506 -11.71 18.33 -22.52
C LYS A 506 -12.08 17.62 -21.22
N THR A 507 -11.46 18.02 -20.11
CA THR A 507 -11.67 17.40 -18.79
C THR A 507 -13.12 17.52 -18.35
N GLY A 508 -13.73 18.70 -18.52
CA GLY A 508 -15.14 18.93 -18.18
C GLY A 508 -16.10 18.02 -18.94
N ALA A 509 -15.87 17.80 -20.24
CA ALA A 509 -16.74 16.98 -21.07
C ALA A 509 -16.76 15.51 -20.61
N LEU A 510 -15.59 14.94 -20.26
CA LEU A 510 -15.52 13.57 -19.74
C LEU A 510 -16.19 13.43 -18.37
N PHE A 511 -16.04 14.41 -17.47
CA PHE A 511 -16.72 14.38 -16.17
C PHE A 511 -18.23 14.50 -16.35
N ARG A 512 -18.67 15.44 -17.19
CA ARG A 512 -20.09 15.62 -17.54
C ARG A 512 -20.65 14.35 -18.17
N GLY A 513 -19.95 13.76 -19.13
CA GLY A 513 -20.31 12.48 -19.75
C GLY A 513 -20.46 11.36 -18.73
N ALA A 514 -19.51 11.23 -17.81
CA ALA A 514 -19.52 10.22 -16.74
C ALA A 514 -20.73 10.39 -15.81
N CYS A 515 -20.92 11.57 -15.21
CA CYS A 515 -22.00 11.83 -14.27
C CYS A 515 -23.37 11.76 -14.93
N ARG A 516 -23.51 12.31 -16.14
CA ARG A 516 -24.76 12.25 -16.93
C ARG A 516 -25.13 10.82 -17.29
N ALA A 517 -24.17 10.04 -17.80
CA ALA A 517 -24.38 8.63 -18.13
C ALA A 517 -24.71 7.81 -16.87
N GLY A 518 -24.02 8.05 -15.76
CA GLY A 518 -24.28 7.40 -14.47
C GLY A 518 -25.72 7.64 -14.01
N ALA A 519 -26.16 8.90 -13.98
CA ALA A 519 -27.53 9.25 -13.61
C ALA A 519 -28.58 8.58 -14.54
N LEU A 520 -28.36 8.60 -15.87
CA LEU A 520 -29.25 7.95 -16.83
C LEU A 520 -29.35 6.44 -16.59
N LEU A 521 -28.21 5.75 -16.45
CA LEU A 521 -28.14 4.31 -16.22
C LEU A 521 -28.74 3.92 -14.85
N GLY A 522 -28.59 4.79 -13.85
CA GLY A 522 -29.23 4.66 -12.53
C GLY A 522 -30.74 4.88 -12.54
N GLY A 523 -31.33 5.28 -13.68
CA GLY A 523 -32.77 5.44 -13.84
C GLY A 523 -33.30 6.83 -13.49
N ALA A 524 -32.43 7.85 -13.42
CA ALA A 524 -32.83 9.21 -13.11
C ALA A 524 -33.80 9.81 -14.13
N GLY A 525 -34.68 10.69 -13.64
CA GLY A 525 -35.47 11.59 -14.50
C GLY A 525 -34.64 12.81 -14.97
N PRO A 526 -35.16 13.60 -15.93
CA PRO A 526 -34.41 14.70 -16.55
C PRO A 526 -33.82 15.73 -15.58
N ALA A 527 -34.54 16.05 -14.49
CA ALA A 527 -34.07 17.01 -13.49
C ALA A 527 -32.80 16.54 -12.76
N ALA A 528 -32.77 15.28 -12.32
CA ALA A 528 -31.60 14.71 -11.64
C ALA A 528 -30.41 14.52 -12.60
N VAL A 529 -30.67 14.24 -13.89
CA VAL A 529 -29.64 14.19 -14.94
C VAL A 529 -29.03 15.58 -15.17
N ASP A 530 -29.84 16.64 -15.15
CA ASP A 530 -29.36 18.03 -15.23
C ASP A 530 -28.48 18.40 -14.03
N VAL A 531 -28.93 18.09 -12.82
CA VAL A 531 -28.15 18.29 -11.58
C VAL A 531 -26.79 17.60 -11.66
N ALA A 532 -26.75 16.33 -12.05
CA ALA A 532 -25.50 15.58 -12.21
C ALA A 532 -24.58 16.18 -13.28
N SER A 533 -25.16 16.74 -14.35
CA SER A 533 -24.41 17.41 -15.42
C SER A 533 -23.77 18.72 -14.92
N ARG A 534 -24.55 19.58 -14.24
CA ARG A 534 -24.04 20.85 -13.68
C ARG A 534 -22.98 20.64 -12.60
N TYR A 535 -23.19 19.67 -11.71
CA TYR A 535 -22.19 19.26 -10.73
C TYR A 535 -20.85 18.94 -11.41
N ALA A 536 -20.90 18.15 -12.48
CA ALA A 536 -19.71 17.70 -13.19
C ALA A 536 -19.01 18.81 -13.99
N GLU A 537 -19.75 19.80 -14.48
CA GLU A 537 -19.21 20.99 -15.15
C GLU A 537 -18.38 21.83 -14.17
N HIS A 538 -18.95 22.15 -13.00
CA HIS A 538 -18.24 22.86 -11.93
C HIS A 538 -17.03 22.06 -11.42
N LEU A 539 -17.19 20.76 -11.19
CA LEU A 539 -16.10 19.87 -10.80
C LEU A 539 -14.97 19.86 -11.84
N GLY A 540 -15.31 19.78 -13.13
CA GLY A 540 -14.36 19.75 -14.23
C GLY A 540 -13.54 21.03 -14.34
N LEU A 541 -14.19 22.19 -14.14
CA LEU A 541 -13.52 23.48 -14.08
C LEU A 541 -12.59 23.55 -12.87
N ALA A 542 -13.08 23.28 -11.66
CA ALA A 542 -12.27 23.26 -10.43
C ALA A 542 -11.03 22.37 -10.59
N PHE A 543 -11.23 21.15 -11.10
CA PHE A 543 -10.17 20.17 -11.31
C PHE A 543 -9.07 20.70 -12.25
N GLN A 544 -9.45 21.33 -13.36
CA GLN A 544 -8.51 21.80 -14.36
C GLN A 544 -7.81 23.09 -13.92
N ILE A 545 -8.51 24.04 -13.30
CA ILE A 545 -7.87 25.24 -12.70
C ILE A 545 -6.78 24.81 -11.71
N TYR A 546 -7.08 23.81 -10.87
CA TYR A 546 -6.13 23.34 -9.89
C TYR A 546 -4.97 22.53 -10.50
N ASP A 547 -5.23 21.72 -11.54
CA ASP A 547 -4.16 21.01 -12.25
C ASP A 547 -3.13 21.98 -12.85
N ASP A 548 -3.61 23.09 -13.42
CA ASP A 548 -2.78 24.17 -13.96
C ASP A 548 -2.01 24.95 -12.88
N LEU A 549 -2.50 24.96 -11.63
CA LEU A 549 -1.84 25.61 -10.49
C LEU A 549 -0.73 24.76 -9.87
N LEU A 550 -0.84 23.43 -9.92
CA LEU A 550 0.08 22.50 -9.25
C LEU A 550 1.57 22.77 -9.51
N PRO A 551 2.01 23.09 -10.74
CA PRO A 551 3.42 23.41 -11.01
C PRO A 551 3.95 24.59 -10.19
N TYR A 552 3.09 25.55 -9.85
CA TYR A 552 3.46 26.80 -9.17
C TYR A 552 3.32 26.74 -7.65
N LEU A 553 2.46 25.86 -7.14
CA LEU A 553 2.16 25.75 -5.70
C LEU A 553 3.08 24.78 -4.93
N SER A 554 3.81 23.91 -5.63
CA SER A 554 4.60 22.83 -5.02
C SER A 554 6.11 23.05 -5.16
N ASP A 555 6.91 22.50 -4.25
CA ASP A 555 8.38 22.53 -4.34
C ASP A 555 8.85 21.74 -5.59
N PRO A 556 9.69 22.33 -6.48
CA PRO A 556 10.20 21.68 -7.70
C PRO A 556 10.77 20.26 -7.52
N ALA A 557 11.19 19.89 -6.31
CA ALA A 557 11.71 18.56 -5.99
C ALA A 557 10.65 17.44 -5.88
N THR A 558 9.35 17.75 -5.84
CA THR A 558 8.29 16.80 -5.43
C THR A 558 7.24 16.45 -6.48
N THR A 559 7.18 17.12 -7.62
CA THR A 559 5.98 17.11 -8.47
C THR A 559 5.89 15.99 -9.49
N GLY A 560 6.99 15.33 -9.90
CA GLY A 560 6.99 14.14 -10.77
C GLY A 560 6.34 14.27 -12.16
N LYS A 561 5.63 15.37 -12.44
CA LYS A 561 5.15 15.82 -13.75
C LYS A 561 5.96 17.07 -14.10
N SER A 562 6.39 17.13 -15.35
CA SER A 562 7.24 18.20 -15.87
C SER A 562 6.52 19.55 -15.79
N ALA A 563 6.83 20.39 -14.78
CA ALA A 563 6.49 21.81 -14.78
C ALA A 563 6.96 22.53 -16.06
N LEU A 564 7.88 21.90 -16.78
CA LEU A 564 8.45 22.33 -18.05
C LEU A 564 7.70 21.78 -19.28
N SER A 565 6.69 20.90 -19.13
CA SER A 565 5.99 20.32 -20.29
C SER A 565 5.10 21.33 -20.97
N ASP A 566 4.28 22.03 -20.19
CA ASP A 566 3.39 23.06 -20.72
C ASP A 566 4.21 24.21 -21.34
N LEU A 567 5.35 24.55 -20.73
CA LEU A 567 6.32 25.50 -21.29
C LEU A 567 7.00 25.00 -22.57
N ARG A 568 7.42 23.73 -22.63
CA ARG A 568 7.98 23.14 -23.87
C ARG A 568 6.97 23.16 -25.02
N ASN A 569 5.69 23.02 -24.69
CA ASN A 569 4.58 23.08 -25.64
C ASN A 569 3.99 24.48 -25.83
N LEU A 570 4.60 25.51 -25.20
CA LEU A 570 4.17 26.91 -25.24
C LEU A 570 2.67 27.09 -24.91
N ARG A 571 2.15 26.29 -23.98
CA ARG A 571 0.73 26.28 -23.58
C ARG A 571 0.47 27.38 -22.54
N PRO A 572 -0.38 28.37 -22.83
CA PRO A 572 -0.78 29.36 -21.84
C PRO A 572 -1.84 28.74 -20.90
N THR A 573 -1.41 28.34 -19.69
CA THR A 573 -2.29 27.75 -18.66
C THR A 573 -3.21 28.80 -18.03
N TYR A 574 -4.23 28.33 -17.30
CA TYR A 574 -5.21 29.19 -16.64
C TYR A 574 -4.60 30.36 -15.82
N PRO A 575 -3.64 30.14 -14.88
CA PRO A 575 -3.08 31.23 -14.09
C PRO A 575 -2.32 32.24 -14.97
N VAL A 576 -1.70 31.81 -16.08
CA VAL A 576 -0.95 32.70 -16.99
C VAL A 576 -1.89 33.61 -17.76
N LEU A 577 -2.98 33.07 -18.31
CA LEU A 577 -4.00 33.86 -19.01
C LEU A 577 -4.69 34.84 -18.06
N LEU A 578 -4.96 34.41 -16.81
CA LEU A 578 -5.51 35.27 -15.78
C LEU A 578 -4.55 36.43 -15.42
N ALA A 579 -3.25 36.15 -15.28
CA ALA A 579 -2.24 37.18 -15.06
C ALA A 579 -2.11 38.14 -16.25
N HIS A 580 -2.25 37.66 -17.49
CA HIS A 580 -2.24 38.54 -18.66
C HIS A 580 -3.46 39.50 -18.65
N GLU A 581 -4.65 39.03 -18.28
CA GLU A 581 -5.84 39.86 -18.16
C GLU A 581 -5.71 40.92 -17.06
N MET A 582 -5.19 40.52 -15.89
CA MET A 582 -5.04 41.38 -14.71
C MET A 582 -3.83 42.32 -14.75
N GLY A 583 -2.75 41.94 -15.44
CA GLY A 583 -1.44 42.58 -15.34
C GLY A 583 -1.30 43.90 -16.11
N ALA A 584 -0.34 44.72 -15.68
CA ALA A 584 0.10 45.93 -16.36
C ALA A 584 0.82 45.61 -17.70
N PRO A 585 0.99 46.58 -18.62
CA PRO A 585 1.64 46.36 -19.91
C PRO A 585 3.01 45.67 -19.83
N GLU A 586 3.83 46.02 -18.84
CA GLU A 586 5.15 45.44 -18.62
C GLU A 586 5.07 43.96 -18.19
N GLN A 587 4.11 43.63 -17.32
CA GLN A 587 3.84 42.25 -16.89
C GLN A 587 3.33 41.41 -18.06
N ARG A 588 2.42 41.95 -18.89
CA ARG A 588 1.92 41.28 -20.10
C ARG A 588 3.04 40.99 -21.09
N ALA A 589 3.96 41.93 -21.31
CA ALA A 589 5.11 41.73 -22.19
C ALA A 589 6.02 40.60 -21.71
N ARG A 590 6.26 40.50 -20.39
CA ARG A 590 7.03 39.40 -19.78
C ARG A 590 6.36 38.03 -19.94
N LEU A 591 5.02 37.96 -19.87
CA LEU A 591 4.29 36.70 -20.11
C LEU A 591 4.40 36.25 -21.58
N VAL A 592 4.28 37.20 -22.53
CA VAL A 592 4.46 36.94 -23.97
C VAL A 592 5.87 36.46 -24.27
N ASP A 593 6.87 37.10 -23.69
CA ASP A 593 8.28 36.74 -23.85
C ASP A 593 8.57 35.32 -23.31
N ALA A 594 8.06 34.99 -22.11
CA ALA A 594 8.23 33.65 -21.53
C ALA A 594 7.58 32.52 -22.36
N LEU A 595 6.53 32.83 -23.12
CA LEU A 595 5.82 31.88 -24.00
C LEU A 595 6.23 31.97 -25.48
N SER A 596 7.26 32.77 -25.80
CA SER A 596 7.76 32.93 -27.18
C SER A 596 8.65 31.78 -27.66
N GLY A 597 9.12 30.93 -26.74
CA GLY A 597 10.15 29.91 -27.00
C GLY A 597 11.58 30.45 -27.09
N GLY A 598 11.80 31.75 -26.85
CA GLY A 598 13.11 32.39 -26.90
C GLY A 598 13.99 32.16 -25.66
N LEU A 599 13.39 31.78 -24.53
CA LEU A 599 14.09 31.53 -23.26
C LEU A 599 14.24 30.03 -22.98
N PRO A 600 15.33 29.60 -22.30
CA PRO A 600 15.39 28.27 -21.72
C PRO A 600 14.19 28.02 -20.78
N ALA A 601 13.61 26.82 -20.81
CA ALA A 601 12.36 26.53 -20.08
C ALA A 601 12.45 26.83 -18.57
N GLN A 602 13.62 26.64 -17.96
CA GLN A 602 13.85 26.94 -16.55
C GLN A 602 13.74 28.46 -16.25
N GLU A 603 14.29 29.28 -17.14
CA GLU A 603 14.27 30.75 -17.03
C GLU A 603 12.87 31.29 -17.32
N ALA A 604 12.21 30.76 -18.36
CA ALA A 604 10.81 31.06 -18.67
C ALA A 604 9.88 30.74 -17.47
N PHE A 605 10.10 29.61 -16.81
CA PHE A 605 9.32 29.21 -15.63
C PHE A 605 9.53 30.17 -14.44
N ALA A 606 10.77 30.56 -14.17
CA ALA A 606 11.07 31.53 -13.11
C ALA A 606 10.41 32.89 -13.37
N GLN A 607 10.46 33.36 -14.63
CA GLN A 607 9.79 34.59 -15.06
C GLN A 607 8.28 34.50 -14.93
N LEU A 608 7.66 33.39 -15.37
CA LEU A 608 6.21 33.18 -15.20
C LEU A 608 5.84 33.25 -13.72
N ARG A 609 6.55 32.52 -12.85
CA ARG A 609 6.23 32.49 -11.42
C ARG A 609 6.25 33.88 -10.78
N GLU A 610 7.27 34.68 -11.07
CA GLU A 610 7.37 36.04 -10.56
C GLU A 610 6.19 36.92 -11.01
N VAL A 611 5.83 36.87 -12.29
CA VAL A 611 4.69 37.66 -12.80
C VAL A 611 3.35 37.16 -12.23
N LEU A 612 3.20 35.85 -12.05
CA LEU A 612 2.00 35.23 -11.45
C LEU A 612 1.82 35.64 -9.99
N ASP A 613 2.93 35.74 -9.23
CA ASP A 613 2.94 36.23 -7.85
C ASP A 613 2.61 37.72 -7.79
N ASP A 614 3.30 38.54 -8.59
CA ASP A 614 3.14 40.01 -8.60
C ASP A 614 1.74 40.47 -9.02
N THR A 615 1.10 39.74 -9.94
CA THR A 615 -0.27 40.02 -10.39
C THR A 615 -1.32 39.51 -9.41
N GLY A 616 -0.96 38.63 -8.48
CA GLY A 616 -1.90 37.93 -7.60
C GLY A 616 -2.75 36.87 -8.31
N ALA A 617 -2.38 36.47 -9.53
CA ALA A 617 -3.14 35.52 -10.35
C ALA A 617 -3.20 34.13 -9.71
N LEU A 618 -2.13 33.67 -9.04
CA LEU A 618 -2.14 32.38 -8.34
C LEU A 618 -3.23 32.34 -7.27
N LYS A 619 -3.27 33.36 -6.41
CA LYS A 619 -4.28 33.47 -5.34
C LYS A 619 -5.69 33.51 -5.94
N ARG A 620 -5.89 34.31 -7.00
CA ARG A 620 -7.21 34.46 -7.62
C ARG A 620 -7.68 33.17 -8.30
N ALA A 621 -6.77 32.41 -8.90
CA ALA A 621 -7.08 31.11 -9.48
C ALA A 621 -7.43 30.07 -8.41
N VAL A 622 -6.76 30.07 -7.24
CA VAL A 622 -7.14 29.22 -6.10
C VAL A 622 -8.56 29.56 -5.63
N GLU A 623 -8.85 30.85 -5.40
CA GLU A 623 -10.19 31.32 -5.00
C GLU A 623 -11.28 30.88 -5.99
N HIS A 624 -10.97 30.91 -7.29
CA HIS A 624 -11.91 30.48 -8.32
C HIS A 624 -12.13 28.96 -8.30
N ALA A 625 -11.07 28.16 -8.18
CA ALA A 625 -11.20 26.71 -8.07
C ALA A 625 -12.03 26.31 -6.84
N GLU A 626 -11.81 26.97 -5.69
CA GLU A 626 -12.59 26.75 -4.47
C GLU A 626 -14.06 27.16 -4.64
N ALA A 627 -14.34 28.27 -5.32
CA ALA A 627 -15.70 28.70 -5.62
C ALA A 627 -16.45 27.69 -6.52
N GLU A 628 -15.77 27.11 -7.51
CA GLU A 628 -16.32 26.06 -8.37
C GLU A 628 -16.61 24.77 -7.57
N VAL A 629 -15.77 24.39 -6.59
CA VAL A 629 -16.06 23.27 -5.68
C VAL A 629 -17.33 23.53 -4.85
N VAL A 630 -17.49 24.74 -4.31
CA VAL A 630 -18.70 25.12 -3.57
C VAL A 630 -19.94 25.06 -4.47
N ALA A 631 -19.83 25.54 -5.72
CA ALA A 631 -20.92 25.48 -6.70
C ALA A 631 -21.28 24.03 -7.08
N ALA A 632 -20.27 23.17 -7.28
CA ALA A 632 -20.47 21.74 -7.54
C ALA A 632 -21.26 21.09 -6.38
N LYS A 633 -20.80 21.27 -5.14
CA LYS A 633 -21.47 20.70 -3.95
C LYS A 633 -22.88 21.23 -3.74
N SER A 634 -23.10 22.51 -4.07
CA SER A 634 -24.45 23.11 -3.99
C SER A 634 -25.44 22.44 -4.95
N CYS A 635 -24.99 22.00 -6.13
CA CYS A 635 -25.86 21.24 -7.05
C CYS A 635 -26.33 19.92 -6.44
N LEU A 636 -25.50 19.24 -5.64
CA LEU A 636 -25.84 17.94 -5.07
C LEU A 636 -26.96 18.00 -4.02
N ALA A 637 -27.29 19.19 -3.49
CA ALA A 637 -28.40 19.36 -2.56
C ALA A 637 -29.77 18.99 -3.18
N ASP A 638 -29.86 19.01 -4.51
CA ASP A 638 -31.07 18.62 -5.26
C ASP A 638 -31.15 17.10 -5.52
N LEU A 639 -30.16 16.31 -5.10
CA LEU A 639 -30.17 14.84 -5.15
C LEU A 639 -30.52 14.22 -3.78
N PRO A 640 -31.03 12.98 -3.75
CA PRO A 640 -31.27 12.28 -2.49
C PRO A 640 -30.00 12.20 -1.63
N PRO A 641 -30.09 12.46 -0.30
CA PRO A 641 -28.97 12.26 0.59
C PRO A 641 -28.72 10.75 0.77
N ASN A 642 -27.62 10.26 0.23
CA ASN A 642 -27.15 8.88 0.38
C ASN A 642 -25.61 8.83 0.33
N GLU A 643 -25.05 7.64 0.51
CA GLU A 643 -23.60 7.45 0.51
C GLU A 643 -22.94 7.91 -0.80
N HIS A 644 -23.59 7.73 -1.94
CA HIS A 644 -23.02 8.08 -3.24
C HIS A 644 -23.07 9.59 -3.52
N THR A 645 -24.11 10.29 -3.07
CA THR A 645 -24.16 11.76 -3.07
C THR A 645 -23.04 12.33 -2.19
N ALA A 646 -22.73 11.69 -1.06
CA ALA A 646 -21.59 12.07 -0.22
C ALA A 646 -20.24 11.83 -0.90
N ILE A 647 -20.08 10.71 -1.63
CA ILE A 647 -18.88 10.42 -2.43
C ILE A 647 -18.67 11.50 -3.51
N LEU A 648 -19.72 11.95 -4.18
CA LEU A 648 -19.61 13.05 -5.16
C LEU A 648 -19.16 14.36 -4.49
N ALA A 649 -19.71 14.69 -3.31
CA ALA A 649 -19.28 15.89 -2.58
C ALA A 649 -17.80 15.81 -2.17
N GLU A 650 -17.36 14.65 -1.73
CA GLU A 650 -15.97 14.37 -1.36
C GLU A 650 -15.01 14.47 -2.57
N VAL A 651 -15.41 13.93 -3.72
CA VAL A 651 -14.62 14.06 -4.96
C VAL A 651 -14.43 15.54 -5.35
N ALA A 652 -15.43 16.39 -5.10
CA ALA A 652 -15.30 17.83 -5.33
C ALA A 652 -14.26 18.45 -4.39
N ASP A 653 -14.26 18.11 -3.09
CA ASP A 653 -13.27 18.62 -2.13
C ASP A 653 -11.83 18.18 -2.52
N LEU A 654 -11.66 16.92 -2.94
CA LEU A 654 -10.36 16.39 -3.38
C LEU A 654 -9.85 16.99 -4.70
N SER A 655 -10.69 17.69 -5.46
CA SER A 655 -10.28 18.27 -6.74
C SER A 655 -9.30 19.44 -6.58
N VAL A 656 -9.36 20.15 -5.44
CA VAL A 656 -8.58 21.37 -5.11
C VAL A 656 -7.69 21.23 -3.86
N ASP A 657 -7.59 20.05 -3.25
CA ASP A 657 -6.73 19.79 -2.09
C ASP A 657 -5.74 18.65 -2.41
N ARG A 658 -4.82 18.91 -3.36
CA ARG A 658 -3.84 17.90 -3.85
C ARG A 658 -2.41 18.11 -3.35
N SER A 659 -2.19 19.03 -2.41
CA SER A 659 -0.95 19.15 -1.64
C SER A 659 -0.88 18.14 -0.47
N ARG A 660 -1.75 17.11 -0.49
CA ARG A 660 -1.95 16.09 0.54
C ARG A 660 -1.73 14.69 -0.02
#